data_AF-A0A388Q1R2-F1
#
_entry.id   AF-A0A388Q1R2-F1
#
_cell.length_a   1.000
_cell.length_b   1.000
_cell.length_c   1.000
_cell.angle_alpha   90.00
_cell.angle_beta   90.00
_cell.angle_gamma   90.00
#
_symmetry.space_group_name_H-M   'P 1'
#
loop_
_entity.id
_entity.type
_entity.pdbx_description
1 polymer ?
#
loop_
_entity_poly.entity_id
_entity_poly.type
_entity_poly.pdbx_seq_one_letter_code
_entity_poly.pdbx_strand_id
1 'polypeptide(L)'
;MIPSSLAKSKIKSIEKSGTQRSFTIVAIGASAGGLEAITLFLQHLPSDTGMAYIFVQHLSRDHKSMLVALLSKTTEMKVQEVEEMEKMEPNNVYVIPYDKEIEVTDGHIKLIPRPKGKPMNLSVDVLFSSLAETHKENVIGIILSGNGSDGTRGLKQIKLAGGLTFAQDESAKSGSMPQSAISEGVVDFVLSPKEMAEEILLISKHTLSKRTSKKEMPEDQIENSSPDLRTILQLLQMKKKVDFSHYKMNTIKRRILRRMLIHKITKIKLYSDLIMKENAELDMLYKDLLINVTDFFRDTEAFMLLKKTVLPRLLKSKASGDTLRIWVAACATGEEVYSIAMSLIELQYRKASNVPFQIFASDLSAEAIREARKGEYSPHQLKNVSPKRIARFFIKIKDKYRVSQALRDVCIFAQHNILSDPPFSRMDFISCRNFLIYLETAAQKKAMATFHYALNEGGCLMLGKSETIGTSAQLFFPLNKTYKLYSRKNYAGSNRMPDLIPLLSNRAANEKDLPANALQKKTIVPASNSLSATFDAVLLSKYIPASVIINYDMEILQFRGPTSKYLIQASGKASFNILKMANVEITFELRNAIHHAIKSKQTVYKKRIEVNRNSVTDTFQIVNLEVSPLESEKDEPLLMVVFTGREIELDAYMMKGKISNSALKDRRIKKLEEELASARYDMGSITHDQETVNEELQSANEEVVSSNEELQSLNPDFAVALPCKT
;
A
#
# COMPACT_ATOMS: atom_id res chain seq x y z
N MET A 1 51.97 -21.09 44.05
CA MET A 1 50.91 -20.94 45.07
C MET A 1 49.57 -20.87 44.36
N ILE A 2 48.74 -21.92 44.51
CA ILE A 2 47.30 -21.92 44.94
C ILE A 2 46.34 -20.91 44.24
N PRO A 3 45.10 -21.29 43.83
CA PRO A 3 44.81 -21.80 42.48
C PRO A 3 43.51 -21.20 41.86
N SER A 4 43.11 -21.78 40.74
CA SER A 4 41.81 -21.78 40.05
C SER A 4 40.53 -21.46 40.85
N SER A 5 39.70 -20.56 40.33
CA SER A 5 38.23 -20.78 40.28
C SER A 5 37.58 -20.03 39.10
N LEU A 6 37.24 -20.78 38.05
CA LEU A 6 36.30 -20.38 37.02
C LEU A 6 34.88 -20.42 37.62
N ALA A 7 34.36 -19.27 38.04
CA ALA A 7 32.92 -19.12 38.29
C ALA A 7 32.24 -18.65 37.00
N LYS A 8 31.76 -19.59 36.18
CA LYS A 8 30.78 -19.33 35.13
C LYS A 8 29.49 -18.83 35.79
N SER A 9 29.29 -17.52 35.86
CA SER A 9 27.97 -16.98 36.15
C SER A 9 27.06 -17.31 34.95
N LYS A 10 26.15 -18.26 35.17
CA LYS A 10 25.00 -18.47 34.29
C LYS A 10 24.22 -17.16 34.30
N ILE A 11 24.40 -16.35 33.27
CA ILE A 11 23.39 -15.37 32.87
C ILE A 11 22.17 -16.23 32.54
N LYS A 12 21.22 -16.29 33.48
CA LYS A 12 19.86 -16.74 33.20
C LYS A 12 19.40 -15.87 32.04
N SER A 13 19.33 -16.47 30.86
CA SER A 13 18.53 -15.94 29.77
C SER A 13 17.21 -15.55 30.37
N ILE A 14 16.88 -14.27 30.32
CA ILE A 14 15.53 -13.78 30.56
C ILE A 14 14.68 -14.55 29.56
N GLU A 15 14.02 -15.60 30.03
CA GLU A 15 12.98 -16.29 29.30
C GLU A 15 12.05 -15.20 28.80
N LYS A 16 11.84 -15.16 27.48
CA LYS A 16 10.80 -14.35 26.85
C LYS A 16 9.52 -14.58 27.66
N SER A 17 9.15 -13.60 28.49
CA SER A 17 7.97 -13.69 29.34
C SER A 17 6.78 -14.02 28.44
N GLY A 18 6.02 -15.03 28.85
CA GLY A 18 5.07 -15.75 28.02
C GLY A 18 4.18 -14.87 27.15
N THR A 19 3.90 -15.37 25.94
CA THR A 19 2.87 -14.85 25.03
C THR A 19 1.60 -14.50 25.81
N GLN A 20 1.36 -13.20 25.96
CA GLN A 20 0.25 -12.63 26.73
C GLN A 20 -1.08 -13.10 26.13
N ARG A 21 -1.95 -13.70 26.95
CA ARG A 21 -3.28 -14.15 26.51
C ARG A 21 -4.08 -12.93 26.04
N SER A 22 -4.45 -12.88 24.76
CA SER A 22 -5.34 -11.84 24.24
C SER A 22 -6.75 -12.05 24.80
N PHE A 23 -7.35 -11.00 25.34
CA PHE A 23 -8.74 -10.98 25.79
C PHE A 23 -9.54 -9.90 25.05
N THR A 24 -10.87 -9.98 25.14
CA THR A 24 -11.76 -9.04 24.45
C THR A 24 -11.92 -7.79 25.30
N ILE A 25 -11.86 -6.62 24.67
CA ILE A 25 -12.04 -5.33 25.32
C ILE A 25 -13.39 -4.75 24.89
N VAL A 26 -14.21 -4.39 25.87
CA VAL A 26 -15.50 -3.73 25.70
C VAL A 26 -15.33 -2.25 26.02
N ALA A 27 -15.28 -1.42 24.99
CA ALA A 27 -15.18 0.02 25.12
C ALA A 27 -16.57 0.66 25.05
N ILE A 28 -16.92 1.42 26.09
CA ILE A 28 -18.26 1.96 26.30
C ILE A 28 -18.18 3.48 26.34
N GLY A 29 -18.86 4.14 25.41
CA GLY A 29 -18.97 5.59 25.34
C GLY A 29 -20.37 6.07 25.73
N ALA A 30 -20.44 7.10 26.56
CA ALA A 30 -21.72 7.72 26.94
C ALA A 30 -21.59 9.23 27.22
N SER A 31 -22.72 9.91 27.33
CA SER A 31 -22.79 11.33 27.70
C SER A 31 -24.01 11.58 28.62
N ALA A 32 -24.93 12.46 28.23
CA ALA A 32 -26.17 12.74 28.95
C ALA A 32 -27.02 11.45 29.11
N GLY A 33 -27.41 11.15 30.36
CA GLY A 33 -28.12 9.90 30.70
C GLY A 33 -27.25 8.63 30.70
N GLY A 34 -25.94 8.76 30.44
CA GLY A 34 -25.02 7.63 30.33
C GLY A 34 -24.84 6.82 31.61
N LEU A 35 -24.86 7.48 32.78
CA LEU A 35 -24.67 6.84 34.09
C LEU A 35 -25.74 5.76 34.35
N GLU A 36 -27.01 6.08 34.12
CA GLU A 36 -28.09 5.12 34.36
C GLU A 36 -28.03 3.95 33.38
N ALA A 37 -27.68 4.22 32.12
CA ALA A 37 -27.51 3.20 31.10
C ALA A 37 -26.36 2.23 31.46
N ILE A 38 -25.20 2.74 31.89
CA ILE A 38 -24.08 1.87 32.30
C ILE A 38 -24.39 1.12 33.60
N THR A 39 -25.11 1.74 34.54
CA THR A 39 -25.55 1.06 35.76
C THR A 39 -26.46 -0.13 35.41
N LEU A 40 -27.47 0.08 34.56
CA LEU A 40 -28.38 -0.99 34.14
C LEU A 40 -27.63 -2.11 33.38
N PHE A 41 -26.68 -1.75 32.54
CA PHE A 41 -25.81 -2.69 31.82
C PHE A 41 -25.00 -3.55 32.79
N LEU A 42 -24.28 -2.94 33.74
CA LEU A 42 -23.41 -3.65 34.68
C LEU A 42 -24.20 -4.53 35.68
N GLN A 43 -25.44 -4.15 36.03
CA GLN A 43 -26.31 -4.99 36.89
C GLN A 43 -26.64 -6.35 36.27
N HIS A 44 -26.67 -6.42 34.93
CA HIS A 44 -27.04 -7.64 34.20
C HIS A 44 -25.80 -8.40 33.69
N LEU A 45 -24.60 -7.98 34.09
CA LEU A 45 -23.35 -8.57 33.63
C LEU A 45 -22.62 -9.29 34.77
N PRO A 46 -22.28 -10.59 34.61
CA PRO A 46 -21.57 -11.32 35.65
C PRO A 46 -20.11 -10.85 35.77
N SER A 47 -19.46 -11.17 36.89
CA SER A 47 -18.10 -10.72 37.20
C SER A 47 -16.98 -11.53 36.53
N ASP A 48 -17.30 -12.61 35.82
CA ASP A 48 -16.34 -13.59 35.29
C ASP A 48 -16.34 -13.71 33.75
N THR A 49 -16.80 -12.68 33.04
CA THR A 49 -16.91 -12.67 31.57
C THR A 49 -15.60 -12.89 30.79
N GLY A 50 -14.44 -12.77 31.43
CA GLY A 50 -13.13 -12.86 30.80
C GLY A 50 -12.82 -11.69 29.84
N MET A 51 -13.55 -10.59 29.96
CA MET A 51 -13.39 -9.36 29.18
C MET A 51 -13.00 -8.18 30.07
N ALA A 52 -12.32 -7.17 29.51
CA ALA A 52 -12.09 -5.91 30.20
C ALA A 52 -13.07 -4.85 29.69
N TYR A 53 -13.56 -3.99 30.58
CA TYR A 53 -14.52 -2.94 30.27
C TYR A 53 -13.89 -1.58 30.46
N ILE A 54 -13.96 -0.71 29.46
CA ILE A 54 -13.46 0.67 29.55
C ILE A 54 -14.65 1.61 29.35
N PHE A 55 -14.97 2.40 30.36
CA PHE A 55 -16.08 3.34 30.34
C PHE A 55 -15.58 4.79 30.22
N VAL A 56 -16.04 5.45 29.16
CA VAL A 56 -15.78 6.85 28.85
C VAL A 56 -17.08 7.62 28.96
N GLN A 57 -17.11 8.62 29.84
CA GLN A 57 -18.21 9.56 29.89
C GLN A 57 -17.71 10.98 29.63
N HIS A 58 -18.44 11.70 28.77
CA HIS A 58 -18.21 13.13 28.56
C HIS A 58 -18.60 13.94 29.82
N LEU A 59 -17.66 14.19 30.72
CA LEU A 59 -17.85 14.98 31.95
C LEU A 59 -17.43 16.44 31.76
N SER A 60 -18.17 17.38 32.36
CA SER A 60 -17.79 18.79 32.49
C SER A 60 -16.60 18.97 33.44
N ARG A 61 -15.75 19.98 33.19
CA ARG A 61 -14.48 20.23 33.89
C ARG A 61 -14.57 20.45 35.40
N ASP A 62 -15.75 20.80 35.93
CA ASP A 62 -15.92 21.26 37.31
C ASP A 62 -16.43 20.18 38.30
N HIS A 63 -16.57 18.91 37.88
CA HIS A 63 -17.07 17.84 38.76
C HIS A 63 -16.02 16.77 39.05
N LYS A 64 -15.66 16.60 40.33
CA LYS A 64 -15.01 15.37 40.80
C LYS A 64 -15.94 14.19 40.55
N SER A 65 -15.52 13.27 39.71
CA SER A 65 -16.30 12.12 39.28
C SER A 65 -16.52 11.16 40.45
N MET A 66 -17.78 11.01 40.90
CA MET A 66 -18.18 9.95 41.85
C MET A 66 -18.47 8.62 41.12
N LEU A 67 -18.11 8.51 39.83
CA LEU A 67 -18.47 7.36 38.99
C LEU A 67 -17.91 6.05 39.52
N VAL A 68 -16.65 6.02 39.96
CA VAL A 68 -16.04 4.80 40.52
C VAL A 68 -16.86 4.32 41.71
N ALA A 69 -17.13 5.19 42.68
CA ALA A 69 -17.91 4.84 43.88
C ALA A 69 -19.35 4.39 43.59
N LEU A 70 -19.98 4.93 42.54
CA LEU A 70 -21.34 4.54 42.13
C LEU A 70 -21.34 3.18 41.41
N LEU A 71 -20.42 2.98 40.47
CA LEU A 71 -20.34 1.75 39.69
C LEU A 71 -19.83 0.58 40.54
N SER A 72 -18.92 0.80 41.50
CA SER A 72 -18.48 -0.22 42.47
C SER A 72 -19.61 -0.80 43.32
N LYS A 73 -20.72 -0.08 43.51
CA LYS A 73 -21.90 -0.61 44.22
C LYS A 73 -22.79 -1.47 43.34
N THR A 74 -22.57 -1.44 42.03
CA THR A 74 -23.46 -2.01 41.02
C THR A 74 -22.97 -3.36 40.50
N THR A 75 -21.66 -3.62 40.58
CA THR A 75 -21.03 -4.83 40.07
C THR A 75 -20.01 -5.36 41.07
N GLU A 76 -19.81 -6.68 41.07
CA GLU A 76 -18.73 -7.33 41.82
C GLU A 76 -17.37 -7.24 41.11
N MET A 77 -17.33 -6.81 39.85
CA MET A 77 -16.07 -6.55 39.14
C MET A 77 -15.29 -5.42 39.81
N LYS A 78 -13.96 -5.47 39.71
CA LYS A 78 -13.10 -4.38 40.20
C LYS A 78 -13.36 -3.14 39.33
N VAL A 79 -13.88 -2.08 39.94
CA VAL A 79 -14.06 -0.78 39.29
C VAL A 79 -12.96 0.16 39.77
N GLN A 80 -12.22 0.76 38.85
CA GLN A 80 -11.12 1.67 39.17
C GLN A 80 -10.99 2.80 38.14
N GLU A 81 -10.43 3.93 38.58
CA GLU A 81 -10.03 5.01 37.68
C GLU A 81 -8.70 4.64 37.01
N VAL A 82 -8.56 4.93 35.71
CA VAL A 82 -7.35 4.57 34.95
C VAL A 82 -6.14 5.41 35.39
N GLU A 83 -5.03 4.73 35.65
CA GLU A 83 -3.71 5.35 35.85
C GLU A 83 -2.85 5.35 34.56
N GLU A 84 -1.80 6.16 34.53
CA GLU A 84 -0.91 6.26 33.36
C GLU A 84 -0.19 4.93 33.10
N MET A 85 -0.21 4.46 31.84
CA MET A 85 0.43 3.20 31.41
C MET A 85 -0.10 1.97 32.17
N GLU A 86 -1.37 2.00 32.57
CA GLU A 86 -1.98 0.90 33.29
C GLU A 86 -2.24 -0.30 32.37
N LYS A 87 -1.82 -1.49 32.81
CA LYS A 87 -2.04 -2.74 32.09
C LYS A 87 -3.47 -3.22 32.27
N MET A 88 -4.16 -3.51 31.16
CA MET A 88 -5.52 -4.03 31.22
C MET A 88 -5.56 -5.48 31.69
N GLU A 89 -6.53 -5.79 32.54
CA GLU A 89 -6.81 -7.12 33.05
C GLU A 89 -8.28 -7.51 32.78
N PRO A 90 -8.57 -8.80 32.51
CA PRO A 90 -9.94 -9.29 32.40
C PRO A 90 -10.74 -9.07 33.68
N ASN A 91 -12.06 -9.01 33.56
CA ASN A 91 -13.04 -8.88 34.67
C ASN A 91 -12.93 -7.56 35.47
N ASN A 92 -12.35 -6.53 34.85
CA ASN A 92 -12.20 -5.20 35.44
C ASN A 92 -12.96 -4.14 34.64
N VAL A 93 -13.47 -3.13 35.35
CA VAL A 93 -14.12 -1.93 34.80
C VAL A 93 -13.22 -0.73 35.05
N TYR A 94 -12.70 -0.17 33.96
CA TYR A 94 -11.83 1.00 33.95
C TYR A 94 -12.65 2.24 33.64
N VAL A 95 -12.62 3.24 34.54
CA VAL A 95 -13.29 4.54 34.38
C VAL A 95 -12.25 5.58 34.02
N ILE A 96 -12.50 6.34 32.96
CA ILE A 96 -11.55 7.34 32.49
C ILE A 96 -11.60 8.61 33.36
N PRO A 97 -10.45 9.14 33.82
CA PRO A 97 -10.38 10.40 34.56
C PRO A 97 -10.85 11.60 33.75
N TYR A 98 -11.34 12.62 34.46
CA TYR A 98 -11.67 13.91 33.85
C TYR A 98 -10.42 14.60 33.26
N ASP A 99 -10.63 15.47 32.28
CA ASP A 99 -9.58 16.27 31.61
C ASP A 99 -8.43 15.52 30.89
N LYS A 100 -8.59 14.22 30.60
CA LYS A 100 -7.65 13.44 29.78
C LYS A 100 -8.30 12.83 28.52
N GLU A 101 -7.48 12.60 27.49
CA GLU A 101 -7.77 11.73 26.34
C GLU A 101 -7.07 10.38 26.55
N ILE A 102 -7.51 9.32 25.86
CA ILE A 102 -6.91 7.99 25.99
C ILE A 102 -6.49 7.45 24.64
N GLU A 103 -5.28 6.90 24.62
CA GLU A 103 -4.79 6.04 23.55
C GLU A 103 -4.41 4.69 24.16
N VAL A 104 -4.80 3.59 23.52
CA VAL A 104 -4.41 2.25 23.97
C VAL A 104 -3.30 1.74 23.06
N THR A 105 -2.16 1.36 23.64
CA THR A 105 -0.99 0.81 22.95
C THR A 105 -0.49 -0.45 23.66
N ASP A 106 -0.33 -1.56 22.94
CA ASP A 106 0.23 -2.82 23.46
C ASP A 106 -0.43 -3.33 24.77
N GLY A 107 -1.75 -3.20 24.87
CA GLY A 107 -2.51 -3.64 26.05
C GLY A 107 -2.39 -2.73 27.27
N HIS A 108 -1.73 -1.57 27.13
CA HIS A 108 -1.63 -0.53 28.15
C HIS A 108 -2.50 0.66 27.78
N ILE A 109 -3.10 1.26 28.80
CA ILE A 109 -3.89 2.48 28.66
C ILE A 109 -2.98 3.69 28.91
N LYS A 110 -2.79 4.52 27.90
CA LYS A 110 -1.99 5.76 27.97
C LYS A 110 -2.92 6.96 28.08
N LEU A 111 -2.67 7.85 29.04
CA LEU A 111 -3.49 9.05 29.22
C LEU A 111 -2.77 10.25 28.60
N ILE A 112 -3.44 10.95 27.70
CA ILE A 112 -2.88 12.13 27.03
C ILE A 112 -3.52 13.38 27.65
N PRO A 113 -2.72 14.33 28.18
CA PRO A 113 -3.24 15.58 28.70
C PRO A 113 -3.91 16.38 27.59
N ARG A 114 -5.10 16.93 27.87
CA ARG A 114 -5.92 17.60 26.85
C ARG A 114 -5.24 18.85 26.26
N PRO A 115 -5.21 19.03 24.92
CA PRO A 115 -4.70 20.25 24.31
C PRO A 115 -5.57 21.45 24.69
N LYS A 116 -4.96 22.53 25.21
CA LYS A 116 -5.66 23.78 25.51
C LYS A 116 -6.17 24.43 24.19
N GLY A 117 -7.47 24.64 24.05
CA GLY A 117 -8.07 25.47 22.99
C GLY A 117 -8.82 24.76 21.85
N LYS A 118 -9.04 23.43 21.89
CA LYS A 118 -9.96 22.76 20.95
C LYS A 118 -11.41 22.76 21.49
N PRO A 119 -12.41 23.17 20.68
CA PRO A 119 -13.80 23.30 21.13
C PRO A 119 -14.62 22.00 21.10
N MET A 120 -14.11 20.90 20.54
CA MET A 120 -14.90 19.69 20.28
C MET A 120 -14.26 18.45 20.90
N ASN A 121 -14.93 17.91 21.92
CA ASN A 121 -14.56 16.71 22.66
C ASN A 121 -14.95 15.46 21.85
N LEU A 122 -13.98 14.59 21.54
CA LEU A 122 -14.19 13.33 20.81
C LEU A 122 -13.49 12.16 21.51
N SER A 123 -13.58 12.10 22.84
CA SER A 123 -12.85 11.12 23.65
C SER A 123 -13.28 9.69 23.36
N VAL A 124 -14.55 9.47 23.01
CA VAL A 124 -15.05 8.14 22.66
C VAL A 124 -14.48 7.71 21.31
N ASP A 125 -14.54 8.57 20.29
CA ASP A 125 -13.98 8.27 18.98
C ASP A 125 -12.47 8.00 19.01
N VAL A 126 -11.70 8.74 19.83
CA VAL A 126 -10.25 8.54 19.96
C VAL A 126 -9.97 7.17 20.60
N LEU A 127 -10.62 6.85 21.73
CA LEU A 127 -10.47 5.54 22.37
C LEU A 127 -10.81 4.41 21.39
N PHE A 128 -11.99 4.48 20.78
CA PHE A 128 -12.47 3.42 19.89
C PHE A 128 -11.55 3.25 18.67
N SER A 129 -11.02 4.36 18.12
CA SER A 129 -10.07 4.30 17.01
C SER A 129 -8.75 3.64 17.43
N SER A 130 -8.21 3.99 18.61
CA SER A 130 -6.96 3.40 19.11
C SER A 130 -7.09 1.90 19.40
N LEU A 131 -8.22 1.48 19.97
CA LEU A 131 -8.53 0.06 20.20
C LEU A 131 -8.72 -0.71 18.90
N ALA A 132 -9.42 -0.13 17.92
CA ALA A 132 -9.58 -0.73 16.60
C ALA A 132 -8.22 -0.99 15.93
N GLU A 133 -7.27 -0.06 16.06
CA GLU A 133 -5.93 -0.18 15.49
C GLU A 133 -5.11 -1.29 16.18
N THR A 134 -5.16 -1.36 17.50
CA THR A 134 -4.29 -2.24 18.30
C THR A 134 -4.86 -3.64 18.55
N HIS A 135 -6.15 -3.76 18.86
CA HIS A 135 -6.79 -5.00 19.30
C HIS A 135 -7.72 -5.64 18.26
N LYS A 136 -8.01 -4.92 17.16
CA LYS A 136 -8.71 -5.39 15.96
C LYS A 136 -10.04 -6.09 16.26
N GLU A 137 -10.20 -7.36 15.88
CA GLU A 137 -11.41 -8.14 16.08
C GLU A 137 -11.74 -8.45 17.55
N ASN A 138 -10.82 -8.23 18.48
CA ASN A 138 -11.05 -8.43 19.92
C ASN A 138 -11.66 -7.21 20.61
N VAL A 139 -12.28 -6.29 19.86
CA VAL A 139 -12.90 -5.08 20.40
C VAL A 139 -14.41 -5.11 20.19
N ILE A 140 -15.13 -4.79 21.26
CA ILE A 140 -16.56 -4.50 21.23
C ILE A 140 -16.73 -3.01 21.58
N GLY A 141 -17.34 -2.24 20.67
CA GLY A 141 -17.68 -0.84 20.92
C GLY A 141 -19.15 -0.70 21.28
N ILE A 142 -19.47 0.03 22.34
CA ILE A 142 -20.83 0.31 22.79
C ILE A 142 -21.04 1.81 22.90
N ILE A 143 -22.09 2.33 22.25
CA ILE A 143 -22.58 3.69 22.49
C ILE A 143 -23.86 3.62 23.30
N LEU A 144 -23.84 4.22 24.48
CA LEU A 144 -25.00 4.39 25.35
C LEU A 144 -25.60 5.80 25.21
N SER A 145 -26.66 6.08 25.97
CA SER A 145 -27.34 7.37 26.04
C SER A 145 -26.36 8.56 26.07
N GLY A 146 -26.60 9.54 25.20
CA GLY A 146 -25.75 10.71 25.06
C GLY A 146 -26.21 11.70 24.00
N ASN A 147 -25.58 12.89 24.03
CA ASN A 147 -25.83 13.94 23.05
C ASN A 147 -24.71 14.07 22.01
N GLY A 148 -25.06 14.37 20.77
CA GLY A 148 -24.10 14.62 19.69
C GLY A 148 -23.83 13.38 18.85
N SER A 149 -22.59 13.19 18.41
CA SER A 149 -22.20 12.09 17.50
C SER A 149 -20.88 11.41 17.89
N ASP A 150 -20.33 11.74 19.06
CA ASP A 150 -19.07 11.16 19.54
C ASP A 150 -19.21 9.63 19.73
N GLY A 151 -18.24 8.88 19.23
CA GLY A 151 -18.26 7.41 19.14
C GLY A 151 -18.67 6.87 17.78
N THR A 152 -19.36 7.64 16.93
CA THR A 152 -19.84 7.16 15.62
C THR A 152 -18.68 6.75 14.70
N ARG A 153 -17.61 7.57 14.62
CA ARG A 153 -16.43 7.22 13.79
C ARG A 153 -15.64 6.10 14.44
N GLY A 154 -15.55 6.10 15.77
CA GLY A 154 -14.94 5.05 16.56
C GLY A 154 -15.55 3.69 16.26
N LEU A 155 -16.88 3.58 16.31
CA LEU A 155 -17.60 2.35 15.95
C LEU A 155 -17.34 1.96 14.50
N LYS A 156 -17.31 2.93 13.58
CA LYS A 156 -16.90 2.69 12.19
C LYS A 156 -15.51 2.04 12.13
N GLN A 157 -14.53 2.53 12.88
CA GLN A 157 -13.19 1.92 12.93
C GLN A 157 -13.21 0.52 13.55
N ILE A 158 -13.92 0.32 14.67
CA ILE A 158 -14.02 -0.98 15.34
C ILE A 158 -14.61 -2.03 14.38
N LYS A 159 -15.73 -1.70 13.73
CA LYS A 159 -16.38 -2.57 12.73
C LYS A 159 -15.40 -2.94 11.61
N LEU A 160 -14.63 -1.97 11.13
CA LEU A 160 -13.62 -2.18 10.10
C LEU A 160 -12.37 -2.93 10.59
N ALA A 161 -12.05 -2.88 11.87
CA ALA A 161 -10.98 -3.70 12.38
C ALA A 161 -11.43 -5.17 12.58
N GLY A 162 -12.74 -5.42 12.53
CA GLY A 162 -13.34 -6.76 12.67
C GLY A 162 -14.15 -6.92 13.96
N GLY A 163 -14.20 -5.88 14.80
CA GLY A 163 -14.94 -5.88 16.05
C GLY A 163 -16.45 -5.78 15.88
N LEU A 164 -17.15 -5.93 17.00
CA LEU A 164 -18.61 -5.81 17.09
C LEU A 164 -19.01 -4.45 17.65
N THR A 165 -20.17 -3.96 17.22
CA THR A 165 -20.64 -2.61 17.53
C THR A 165 -22.08 -2.62 18.01
N PHE A 166 -22.33 -1.95 19.13
CA PHE A 166 -23.62 -1.86 19.80
C PHE A 166 -24.01 -0.40 19.98
N ALA A 167 -25.30 -0.11 19.86
CA ALA A 167 -25.86 1.18 20.26
C ALA A 167 -27.14 0.97 21.06
N GLN A 168 -27.37 1.84 22.04
CA GLN A 168 -28.60 1.83 22.82
C GLN A 168 -29.81 2.14 21.93
N ASP A 169 -30.87 1.36 22.12
CA ASP A 169 -32.16 1.54 21.47
C ASP A 169 -32.92 2.77 22.00
N GLU A 170 -34.23 2.83 21.71
CA GLU A 170 -35.14 3.90 22.14
C GLU A 170 -35.20 4.08 23.67
N SER A 171 -34.64 3.17 24.48
CA SER A 171 -34.50 3.34 25.94
C SER A 171 -33.51 4.45 26.34
N ALA A 172 -32.73 5.00 25.39
CA ALA A 172 -31.78 6.07 25.66
C ALA A 172 -32.49 7.38 26.09
N LYS A 173 -32.20 7.87 27.31
CA LYS A 173 -32.68 9.18 27.78
C LYS A 173 -32.28 10.34 26.88
N SER A 174 -31.13 10.24 26.24
CA SER A 174 -30.66 11.14 25.20
C SER A 174 -30.23 10.29 24.01
N GLY A 175 -31.09 10.24 22.98
CA GLY A 175 -30.93 9.32 21.86
C GLY A 175 -30.04 9.83 20.71
N SER A 176 -29.64 11.11 20.69
CA SER A 176 -28.97 11.67 19.50
C SER A 176 -27.61 11.00 19.20
N MET A 177 -26.84 10.62 20.24
CA MET A 177 -25.56 9.95 20.07
C MET A 177 -25.69 8.50 19.56
N PRO A 178 -26.51 7.61 20.17
CA PRO A 178 -26.83 6.31 19.59
C PRO A 178 -27.42 6.40 18.17
N GLN A 179 -28.38 7.30 17.95
CA GLN A 179 -29.08 7.43 16.68
C GLN A 179 -28.15 7.88 15.54
N SER A 180 -27.16 8.73 15.85
CA SER A 180 -26.10 9.10 14.91
C SER A 180 -25.40 7.84 14.38
N ALA A 181 -24.95 6.96 15.27
CA ALA A 181 -24.26 5.73 14.87
C ALA A 181 -25.16 4.74 14.11
N ILE A 182 -26.42 4.60 14.54
CA ILE A 182 -27.41 3.75 13.87
C ILE A 182 -27.67 4.26 12.44
N SER A 183 -27.88 5.56 12.28
CA SER A 183 -28.18 6.18 10.98
C SER A 183 -27.02 6.10 9.99
N GLU A 184 -25.78 6.08 10.48
CA GLU A 184 -24.57 5.90 9.67
C GLU A 184 -24.32 4.42 9.33
N GLY A 185 -25.14 3.48 9.82
CA GLY A 185 -25.05 2.05 9.53
C GLY A 185 -23.82 1.37 10.13
N VAL A 186 -23.23 1.96 11.17
CA VAL A 186 -22.00 1.48 11.81
C VAL A 186 -22.25 0.66 13.07
N VAL A 187 -23.51 0.28 13.33
CA VAL A 187 -23.97 -0.50 14.48
C VAL A 187 -24.45 -1.88 13.99
N ASP A 188 -24.11 -2.95 14.71
CA ASP A 188 -24.59 -4.30 14.42
C ASP A 188 -25.82 -4.67 15.25
N PHE A 189 -25.84 -4.23 16.51
CA PHE A 189 -26.90 -4.52 17.46
C PHE A 189 -27.45 -3.23 18.05
N VAL A 190 -28.75 -3.02 17.86
CA VAL A 190 -29.51 -1.95 18.53
C VAL A 190 -30.35 -2.63 19.60
N LEU A 191 -29.97 -2.43 20.87
CA LEU A 191 -30.50 -3.19 22.01
C LEU A 191 -30.65 -2.27 23.23
N SER A 192 -31.49 -2.65 24.19
CA SER A 192 -31.51 -2.01 25.50
C SER A 192 -30.26 -2.39 26.32
N PRO A 193 -29.85 -1.61 27.36
CA PRO A 193 -28.66 -1.94 28.15
C PRO A 193 -28.70 -3.34 28.78
N LYS A 194 -29.88 -3.83 29.13
CA LYS A 194 -30.08 -5.19 29.64
C LYS A 194 -29.78 -6.23 28.56
N GLU A 195 -30.42 -6.11 27.40
CA GLU A 195 -30.22 -7.05 26.28
C GLU A 195 -28.78 -7.02 25.76
N MET A 196 -28.11 -5.86 25.78
CA MET A 196 -26.68 -5.77 25.47
C MET A 196 -25.83 -6.63 26.40
N ALA A 197 -26.10 -6.59 27.71
CA ALA A 197 -25.34 -7.38 28.68
C ALA A 197 -25.56 -8.89 28.44
N GLU A 198 -26.80 -9.30 28.17
CA GLU A 198 -27.14 -10.68 27.82
C GLU A 198 -26.43 -11.15 26.54
N GLU A 199 -26.40 -10.30 25.50
CA GLU A 199 -25.75 -10.62 24.24
C GLU A 199 -24.21 -10.70 24.39
N ILE A 200 -23.60 -9.80 25.16
CA ILE A 200 -22.15 -9.86 25.47
C ILE A 200 -21.80 -11.12 26.26
N LEU A 201 -22.67 -11.55 27.17
CA LEU A 201 -22.47 -12.80 27.88
C LEU A 201 -22.49 -14.01 26.94
N LEU A 202 -23.38 -14.04 25.95
CA LEU A 202 -23.40 -15.09 24.92
C LEU A 202 -22.12 -15.09 24.10
N ILE A 203 -21.65 -13.91 23.67
CA ILE A 203 -20.40 -13.74 22.92
C ILE A 203 -19.20 -14.18 23.77
N SER A 204 -19.17 -13.81 25.05
CA SER A 204 -18.14 -14.22 26.01
C SER A 204 -18.03 -15.74 26.10
N LYS A 205 -19.14 -16.45 26.32
CA LYS A 205 -19.14 -17.91 26.42
C LYS A 205 -18.63 -18.58 25.14
N HIS A 206 -19.04 -18.08 23.97
CA HIS A 206 -18.56 -18.60 22.69
C HIS A 206 -17.06 -18.35 22.46
N THR A 207 -16.56 -17.20 22.92
CA THR A 207 -15.14 -16.83 22.79
C THR A 207 -14.25 -17.60 23.78
N LEU A 208 -14.71 -17.76 25.02
CA LEU A 208 -14.02 -18.51 26.08
C LEU A 208 -13.95 -20.02 25.76
N SER A 209 -15.06 -20.59 25.25
CA SER A 209 -15.12 -22.02 24.88
C SER A 209 -14.17 -22.39 23.73
N LYS A 210 -13.81 -21.44 22.86
CA LYS A 210 -12.83 -21.63 21.77
C LYS A 210 -11.38 -21.37 22.18
N ARG A 211 -11.12 -20.61 23.25
CA ARG A 211 -9.76 -20.27 23.73
C ARG A 211 -9.08 -21.39 24.52
N THR A 212 -9.81 -22.43 24.94
CA THR A 212 -9.26 -23.64 25.57
C THR A 212 -8.56 -24.57 24.58
N SER A 213 -8.82 -24.44 23.27
CA SER A 213 -8.05 -25.07 22.19
C SER A 213 -6.95 -24.13 21.65
N LYS A 214 -5.77 -24.68 21.34
CA LYS A 214 -4.50 -24.00 20.99
C LYS A 214 -4.60 -22.71 20.15
N LYS A 215 -3.67 -21.78 20.46
CA LYS A 215 -2.89 -20.78 19.68
C LYS A 215 -3.18 -20.50 18.17
N GLU A 216 -4.38 -20.69 17.67
CA GLU A 216 -4.75 -20.42 16.28
C GLU A 216 -5.30 -19.01 16.12
N MET A 217 -4.92 -18.32 15.03
CA MET A 217 -5.48 -17.01 14.73
C MET A 217 -6.96 -17.17 14.32
N PRO A 218 -7.83 -16.17 14.53
CA PRO A 218 -9.25 -16.29 14.22
C PRO A 218 -9.51 -16.78 12.79
N GLU A 219 -8.75 -16.31 11.80
CA GLU A 219 -8.85 -16.72 10.40
C GLU A 219 -8.49 -18.19 10.11
N ASP A 220 -7.76 -18.87 11.00
CA ASP A 220 -7.36 -20.27 10.81
C ASP A 220 -8.54 -21.22 11.00
N GLN A 221 -9.64 -20.75 11.63
CA GLN A 221 -10.89 -21.50 11.80
C GLN A 221 -11.56 -21.88 10.46
N ILE A 222 -11.22 -21.17 9.38
CA ILE A 222 -11.74 -21.45 8.04
C ILE A 222 -10.55 -21.83 7.17
N GLU A 223 -10.50 -23.05 6.65
CA GLU A 223 -9.47 -23.44 5.69
C GLU A 223 -9.67 -22.78 4.32
N ASN A 224 -8.59 -22.39 3.65
CA ASN A 224 -8.66 -21.87 2.26
C ASN A 224 -9.22 -22.91 1.26
N SER A 225 -9.03 -24.19 1.57
CA SER A 225 -9.55 -25.34 0.82
C SER A 225 -11.04 -25.58 1.02
N SER A 226 -11.68 -24.95 2.01
CA SER A 226 -13.09 -25.21 2.35
C SER A 226 -14.01 -25.02 1.14
N PRO A 227 -14.85 -26.02 0.80
CA PRO A 227 -15.83 -25.90 -0.28
C PRO A 227 -16.88 -24.84 0.02
N ASP A 228 -17.24 -24.65 1.30
CA ASP A 228 -18.20 -23.64 1.73
C ASP A 228 -17.66 -22.22 1.50
N LEU A 229 -16.37 -21.98 1.80
CA LEU A 229 -15.73 -20.70 1.49
C LEU A 229 -15.73 -20.42 -0.01
N ARG A 230 -15.39 -21.41 -0.84
CA ARG A 230 -15.44 -21.28 -2.30
C ARG A 230 -16.85 -20.94 -2.79
N THR A 231 -17.86 -21.56 -2.20
CA THR A 231 -19.27 -21.29 -2.52
C THR A 231 -19.63 -19.83 -2.22
N ILE A 232 -19.26 -19.32 -1.05
CA ILE A 232 -19.48 -17.91 -0.67
C ILE A 232 -18.79 -16.96 -1.67
N LEU A 233 -17.53 -17.23 -2.04
CA LEU A 233 -16.80 -16.40 -3.00
C LEU A 233 -17.43 -16.44 -4.41
N GLN A 234 -17.90 -17.60 -4.85
CA GLN A 234 -18.61 -17.74 -6.14
C GLN A 234 -19.94 -16.97 -6.13
N LEU A 235 -20.71 -17.03 -5.04
CA LEU A 235 -21.94 -16.26 -4.90
C LEU A 235 -21.68 -14.75 -4.98
N LEU A 236 -20.63 -14.26 -4.31
CA LEU A 236 -20.20 -12.87 -4.42
C LEU A 236 -19.81 -12.51 -5.87
N GLN A 237 -19.04 -13.35 -6.54
CA GLN A 237 -18.65 -13.12 -7.94
C GLN A 237 -19.86 -13.08 -8.88
N MET A 238 -20.79 -14.04 -8.75
CA MET A 238 -21.97 -14.13 -9.62
C MET A 238 -22.96 -12.98 -9.38
N LYS A 239 -23.27 -12.67 -8.12
CA LYS A 239 -24.32 -11.68 -7.78
C LYS A 239 -23.80 -10.25 -7.74
N LYS A 240 -22.55 -10.03 -7.32
CA LYS A 240 -21.95 -8.69 -7.17
C LYS A 240 -20.95 -8.35 -8.27
N LYS A 241 -20.58 -9.30 -9.15
CA LYS A 241 -19.62 -9.10 -10.25
C LYS A 241 -18.22 -8.68 -9.76
N VAL A 242 -17.86 -9.08 -8.54
CA VAL A 242 -16.55 -8.78 -7.93
C VAL A 242 -15.86 -10.10 -7.58
N ASP A 243 -14.66 -10.28 -8.10
CA ASP A 243 -13.82 -11.42 -7.76
C ASP A 243 -12.96 -11.12 -6.53
N PHE A 244 -13.38 -11.67 -5.39
CA PHE A 244 -12.65 -11.54 -4.11
C PHE A 244 -11.45 -12.49 -4.00
N SER A 245 -11.20 -13.37 -4.96
CA SER A 245 -9.99 -14.22 -4.95
C SER A 245 -8.69 -13.42 -5.10
N HIS A 246 -8.78 -12.19 -5.60
CA HIS A 246 -7.69 -11.23 -5.72
C HIS A 246 -7.41 -10.42 -4.44
N TYR A 247 -8.23 -10.60 -3.41
CA TYR A 247 -8.13 -9.90 -2.13
C TYR A 247 -7.52 -10.82 -1.07
N LYS A 248 -6.92 -10.22 -0.04
CA LYS A 248 -6.27 -10.95 1.04
C LYS A 248 -7.27 -11.81 1.80
N MET A 249 -7.04 -13.13 1.77
CA MET A 249 -7.98 -14.10 2.30
C MET A 249 -8.21 -13.95 3.80
N ASN A 250 -7.18 -13.60 4.59
CA ASN A 250 -7.33 -13.38 6.03
C ASN A 250 -8.30 -12.23 6.33
N THR A 251 -8.34 -11.19 5.50
CA THR A 251 -9.30 -10.09 5.67
C THR A 251 -10.72 -10.55 5.36
N ILE A 252 -10.90 -11.34 4.29
CA ILE A 252 -12.21 -11.90 3.93
C ILE A 252 -12.72 -12.83 5.02
N LYS A 253 -11.90 -13.77 5.48
CA LYS A 253 -12.27 -14.73 6.53
C LYS A 253 -12.67 -14.05 7.82
N ARG A 254 -11.93 -13.03 8.25
CA ARG A 254 -12.29 -12.26 9.45
C ARG A 254 -13.65 -11.58 9.32
N ARG A 255 -14.01 -11.09 8.12
CA ARG A 255 -15.37 -10.55 7.86
C ARG A 255 -16.44 -11.63 7.88
N ILE A 256 -16.17 -12.79 7.29
CA ILE A 256 -17.09 -13.93 7.33
C ILE A 256 -17.31 -14.38 8.78
N LEU A 257 -16.25 -14.57 9.57
CA LEU A 257 -16.34 -14.96 10.98
C LEU A 257 -17.13 -13.95 11.81
N ARG A 258 -16.93 -12.66 11.55
CA ARG A 258 -17.70 -11.61 12.19
C ARG A 258 -19.19 -11.69 11.87
N ARG A 259 -19.57 -11.88 10.59
CA ARG A 259 -20.97 -12.09 10.20
C ARG A 259 -21.55 -13.37 10.82
N MET A 260 -20.75 -14.44 10.88
CA MET A 260 -21.11 -15.67 11.58
C MET A 260 -21.39 -15.43 13.07
N LEU A 261 -20.56 -14.62 13.75
CA LEU A 261 -20.78 -14.24 15.15
C LEU A 261 -22.09 -13.47 15.34
N ILE A 262 -22.42 -12.54 14.43
CA ILE A 262 -23.69 -11.80 14.47
C ILE A 262 -24.89 -12.74 14.38
N HIS A 263 -24.81 -13.75 13.52
CA HIS A 263 -25.85 -14.77 13.35
C HIS A 263 -25.75 -15.93 14.35
N LYS A 264 -24.81 -15.88 15.31
CA LYS A 264 -24.57 -16.95 16.29
C LYS A 264 -24.25 -18.31 15.64
N ILE A 265 -23.66 -18.29 14.45
CA ILE A 265 -23.27 -19.47 13.67
C ILE A 265 -21.81 -19.82 13.96
N THR A 266 -21.55 -21.10 14.24
CA THR A 266 -20.20 -21.58 14.60
C THR A 266 -19.48 -22.31 13.46
N LYS A 267 -20.23 -22.82 12.48
CA LYS A 267 -19.72 -23.60 11.34
C LYS A 267 -19.96 -22.86 10.02
N ILE A 268 -18.93 -22.74 9.18
CA ILE A 268 -19.01 -22.04 7.90
C ILE A 268 -20.08 -22.61 6.96
N LYS A 269 -20.30 -23.94 6.99
CA LYS A 269 -21.34 -24.60 6.19
C LYS A 269 -22.73 -24.00 6.44
N LEU A 270 -23.11 -23.84 7.71
CA LEU A 270 -24.42 -23.26 8.07
C LEU A 270 -24.54 -21.80 7.60
N TYR A 271 -23.45 -21.06 7.61
CA TYR A 271 -23.42 -19.68 7.12
C TYR A 271 -23.48 -19.61 5.59
N SER A 272 -22.83 -20.54 4.88
CA SER A 272 -22.97 -20.73 3.44
C SER A 272 -24.43 -21.02 3.07
N ASP A 273 -25.09 -21.92 3.81
CA ASP A 273 -26.51 -22.24 3.62
C ASP A 273 -27.44 -21.03 3.87
N LEU A 274 -27.13 -20.20 4.86
CA LEU A 274 -27.86 -18.96 5.14
C LEU A 274 -27.73 -17.97 3.97
N ILE A 275 -26.51 -17.70 3.50
CA ILE A 275 -26.26 -16.78 2.37
C ILE A 275 -26.95 -17.27 1.09
N MET A 276 -27.01 -18.59 0.88
CA MET A 276 -27.71 -19.16 -0.28
C MET A 276 -29.22 -18.91 -0.25
N LYS A 277 -29.83 -18.85 0.95
CA LYS A 277 -31.26 -18.61 1.14
C LYS A 277 -31.60 -17.12 1.18
N GLU A 278 -30.77 -16.31 1.84
CA GLU A 278 -31.05 -14.91 2.15
C GLU A 278 -30.09 -13.97 1.41
N ASN A 279 -30.55 -13.40 0.29
CA ASN A 279 -29.76 -12.42 -0.46
C ASN A 279 -29.40 -11.17 0.36
N ALA A 280 -30.21 -10.81 1.36
CA ALA A 280 -29.92 -9.69 2.25
C ALA A 280 -28.62 -9.89 3.04
N GLU A 281 -28.33 -11.13 3.47
CA GLU A 281 -27.07 -11.42 4.18
C GLU A 281 -25.87 -11.35 3.24
N LEU A 282 -26.00 -11.81 1.99
CA LEU A 282 -24.97 -11.65 0.98
C LEU A 282 -24.64 -10.16 0.74
N ASP A 283 -25.65 -9.30 0.73
CA ASP A 283 -25.51 -7.86 0.59
C ASP A 283 -24.78 -7.23 1.78
N MET A 284 -25.10 -7.67 3.00
CA MET A 284 -24.42 -7.23 4.21
C MET A 284 -22.96 -7.70 4.26
N LEU A 285 -22.68 -8.96 3.91
CA LEU A 285 -21.31 -9.46 3.79
C LEU A 285 -20.53 -8.65 2.74
N TYR A 286 -21.13 -8.40 1.59
CA TYR A 286 -20.51 -7.58 0.54
C TYR A 286 -20.19 -6.17 1.06
N LYS A 287 -21.10 -5.54 1.80
CA LYS A 287 -20.87 -4.23 2.42
C LYS A 287 -19.73 -4.26 3.43
N ASP A 288 -19.66 -5.29 4.28
CA ASP A 288 -18.59 -5.47 5.28
C ASP A 288 -17.22 -5.74 4.63
N LEU A 289 -17.18 -6.30 3.42
CA LEU A 289 -15.96 -6.51 2.62
C LEU A 289 -15.47 -5.21 1.96
N LEU A 290 -16.37 -4.27 1.62
CA LEU A 290 -16.03 -2.97 1.04
C LEU A 290 -15.72 -1.93 2.13
N ILE A 291 -14.46 -1.86 2.52
CA ILE A 291 -13.98 -0.97 3.59
C ILE A 291 -13.95 0.49 3.10
N ASN A 292 -14.98 1.28 3.46
CA ASN A 292 -15.18 2.66 3.00
C ASN A 292 -14.90 3.71 4.10
N VAL A 293 -13.72 3.68 4.74
CA VAL A 293 -13.28 4.76 5.64
C VAL A 293 -12.36 5.72 4.96
N THR A 294 -12.74 6.98 5.04
CA THR A 294 -11.99 8.12 4.54
C THR A 294 -12.31 9.33 5.41
N ASP A 295 -11.44 10.32 5.36
CA ASP A 295 -11.56 11.58 6.09
C ASP A 295 -11.06 12.70 5.19
N PHE A 296 -11.60 13.91 5.36
CA PHE A 296 -11.07 15.09 4.67
C PHE A 296 -9.61 15.31 5.06
N PHE A 297 -8.78 15.60 4.06
CA PHE A 297 -7.33 15.82 4.21
C PHE A 297 -6.61 14.71 5.00
N ARG A 298 -7.03 13.44 4.82
CA ARG A 298 -6.37 12.27 5.43
C ARG A 298 -4.87 12.28 5.14
N ASP A 299 -4.06 12.12 6.19
CA ASP A 299 -2.62 12.41 6.21
C ASP A 299 -2.30 13.87 5.80
N THR A 300 -2.59 14.81 6.69
CA THR A 300 -2.47 16.25 6.44
C THR A 300 -1.12 16.65 5.83
N GLU A 301 -0.02 16.05 6.29
CA GLU A 301 1.32 16.31 5.77
C GLU A 301 1.49 15.90 4.30
N ALA A 302 0.89 14.78 3.89
CA ALA A 302 0.90 14.33 2.51
C ALA A 302 0.16 15.32 1.60
N PHE A 303 -0.97 15.86 2.08
CA PHE A 303 -1.71 16.93 1.38
C PHE A 303 -0.95 18.26 1.35
N MET A 304 -0.19 18.59 2.39
CA MET A 304 0.69 19.77 2.40
C MET A 304 1.77 19.66 1.33
N LEU A 305 2.41 18.48 1.21
CA LEU A 305 3.37 18.21 0.14
C LEU A 305 2.72 18.27 -1.24
N LEU A 306 1.59 17.58 -1.43
CA LEU A 306 0.81 17.59 -2.67
C LEU A 306 0.51 19.02 -3.14
N LYS A 307 0.06 19.89 -2.22
CA LYS A 307 -0.25 21.30 -2.50
C LYS A 307 0.99 22.14 -2.78
N LYS A 308 2.13 21.86 -2.14
CA LYS A 308 3.36 22.67 -2.26
C LYS A 308 4.21 22.30 -3.49
N THR A 309 4.23 21.03 -3.90
CA THR A 309 5.19 20.54 -4.92
C THR A 309 4.49 19.97 -6.15
N VAL A 310 3.64 18.95 -5.97
CA VAL A 310 3.10 18.17 -7.08
C VAL A 310 2.04 18.92 -7.87
N LEU A 311 0.99 19.43 -7.22
CA LEU A 311 -0.08 20.16 -7.92
C LEU A 311 0.45 21.42 -8.64
N PRO A 312 1.33 22.25 -8.04
CA PRO A 312 1.92 23.38 -8.75
C PRO A 312 2.74 22.95 -9.98
N ARG A 313 3.48 21.83 -9.91
CA ARG A 313 4.24 21.29 -11.05
C ARG A 313 3.31 20.87 -12.19
N LEU A 314 2.25 20.14 -11.88
CA LEU A 314 1.26 19.68 -12.86
C LEU A 314 0.47 20.83 -13.49
N LEU A 315 0.17 21.89 -12.73
CA LEU A 315 -0.46 23.09 -13.27
C LEU A 315 0.48 23.86 -14.23
N LYS A 316 1.78 23.90 -13.93
CA LYS A 316 2.78 24.58 -14.77
C LYS A 316 3.06 23.85 -16.09
N SER A 317 2.87 22.52 -16.13
CA SER A 317 3.13 21.73 -17.33
C SER A 317 1.99 21.80 -18.37
N LYS A 318 0.91 22.54 -18.10
CA LYS A 318 -0.26 22.63 -18.96
C LYS A 318 -0.15 23.83 -19.90
N ALA A 319 -0.39 23.61 -21.18
CA ALA A 319 -0.47 24.68 -22.16
C ALA A 319 -1.80 25.44 -22.02
N SER A 320 -1.90 26.61 -22.67
CA SER A 320 -3.15 27.38 -22.67
C SER A 320 -4.26 26.58 -23.35
N GLY A 321 -5.38 26.36 -22.65
CA GLY A 321 -6.50 25.53 -23.11
C GLY A 321 -6.46 24.06 -22.68
N ASP A 322 -5.34 23.56 -22.14
CA ASP A 322 -5.26 22.20 -21.63
C ASP A 322 -6.02 22.05 -20.31
N THR A 323 -6.65 20.88 -20.12
CA THR A 323 -7.31 20.52 -18.87
C THR A 323 -6.42 19.60 -18.03
N LEU A 324 -6.27 19.90 -16.75
CA LEU A 324 -5.67 19.01 -15.77
C LEU A 324 -6.67 17.91 -15.40
N ARG A 325 -6.31 16.65 -15.68
CA ARG A 325 -7.17 15.48 -15.44
C ARG A 325 -6.63 14.68 -14.26
N ILE A 326 -7.47 14.47 -13.26
CA ILE A 326 -7.12 13.75 -12.04
C ILE A 326 -8.03 12.54 -11.89
N TRP A 327 -7.49 11.39 -11.50
CA TRP A 327 -8.27 10.24 -11.12
C TRP A 327 -8.05 9.89 -9.65
N VAL A 328 -9.10 9.92 -8.85
CA VAL A 328 -9.12 9.41 -7.48
C VAL A 328 -9.81 8.05 -7.49
N ALA A 329 -9.00 6.99 -7.42
CA ALA A 329 -9.46 5.61 -7.41
C ALA A 329 -9.70 5.14 -5.97
N ALA A 330 -10.76 4.35 -5.76
CA ALA A 330 -11.27 3.96 -4.44
C ALA A 330 -11.62 5.18 -3.56
N CYS A 331 -12.44 6.09 -4.13
CA CYS A 331 -12.74 7.38 -3.53
C CYS A 331 -13.69 7.35 -2.31
N ALA A 332 -14.25 6.18 -1.98
CA ALA A 332 -15.24 6.00 -0.93
C ALA A 332 -16.35 7.07 -0.99
N THR A 333 -16.58 7.79 0.10
CA THR A 333 -17.63 8.81 0.23
C THR A 333 -17.21 10.21 -0.25
N GLY A 334 -16.08 10.34 -0.96
CA GLY A 334 -15.70 11.55 -1.71
C GLY A 334 -14.82 12.56 -0.95
N GLU A 335 -14.49 12.34 0.32
CA GLU A 335 -13.72 13.27 1.15
C GLU A 335 -12.34 13.61 0.53
N GLU A 336 -11.64 12.63 -0.03
CA GLU A 336 -10.35 12.84 -0.71
C GLU A 336 -10.50 13.67 -1.99
N VAL A 337 -11.55 13.39 -2.78
CA VAL A 337 -11.88 14.07 -4.03
C VAL A 337 -12.06 15.57 -3.79
N TYR A 338 -12.91 15.90 -2.81
CA TYR A 338 -13.17 17.29 -2.45
C TYR A 338 -11.95 17.96 -1.80
N SER A 339 -11.12 17.22 -1.07
CA SER A 339 -9.85 17.73 -0.51
C SER A 339 -8.87 18.17 -1.60
N ILE A 340 -8.74 17.39 -2.68
CA ILE A 340 -7.92 17.73 -3.84
C ILE A 340 -8.52 18.92 -4.59
N ALA A 341 -9.83 18.92 -4.84
CA ALA A 341 -10.52 20.02 -5.53
C ALA A 341 -10.37 21.37 -4.78
N MET A 342 -10.57 21.37 -3.46
CA MET A 342 -10.34 22.55 -2.61
C MET A 342 -8.90 23.05 -2.73
N SER A 343 -7.92 22.14 -2.71
CA SER A 343 -6.50 22.48 -2.80
C SER A 343 -6.14 23.13 -4.14
N LEU A 344 -6.72 22.64 -5.25
CA LEU A 344 -6.53 23.22 -6.57
C LEU A 344 -7.13 24.62 -6.70
N ILE A 345 -8.36 24.82 -6.24
CA ILE A 345 -9.01 26.14 -6.27
C ILE A 345 -8.21 27.15 -5.42
N GLU A 346 -7.70 26.72 -4.26
CA GLU A 346 -6.84 27.56 -3.42
C GLU A 346 -5.53 27.97 -4.11
N LEU A 347 -4.90 27.06 -4.86
CA LEU A 347 -3.65 27.34 -5.58
C LEU A 347 -3.82 28.30 -6.76
N GLN A 348 -5.02 28.35 -7.34
CA GLN A 348 -5.31 29.16 -8.52
C GLN A 348 -5.96 30.52 -8.20
N TYR A 349 -6.46 30.71 -6.97
CA TYR A 349 -7.19 31.93 -6.55
C TYR A 349 -6.46 33.27 -6.75
N ARG A 350 -5.12 33.28 -6.89
CA ARG A 350 -4.31 34.50 -7.08
C ARG A 350 -3.47 34.51 -8.36
N LYS A 351 -3.76 33.63 -9.33
CA LYS A 351 -3.02 33.56 -10.60
C LYS A 351 -3.78 34.28 -11.71
N ALA A 352 -3.04 34.95 -12.59
CA ALA A 352 -3.61 35.65 -13.75
C ALA A 352 -4.19 34.70 -14.82
N SER A 353 -3.76 33.44 -14.83
CA SER A 353 -4.27 32.39 -15.70
C SER A 353 -4.72 31.19 -14.85
N ASN A 354 -5.93 30.70 -15.12
CA ASN A 354 -6.56 29.58 -14.43
C ASN A 354 -6.58 28.37 -15.38
N VAL A 355 -5.97 27.27 -14.95
CA VAL A 355 -5.96 26.01 -15.70
C VAL A 355 -7.24 25.24 -15.36
N PRO A 356 -8.08 24.90 -16.35
CA PRO A 356 -9.27 24.09 -16.11
C PRO A 356 -8.85 22.71 -15.60
N PHE A 357 -9.63 22.13 -14.69
CA PHE A 357 -9.36 20.79 -14.17
C PHE A 357 -10.63 19.97 -14.00
N GLN A 358 -10.49 18.65 -14.11
CA GLN A 358 -11.56 17.68 -13.88
C GLN A 358 -11.02 16.53 -13.01
N ILE A 359 -11.82 16.13 -12.03
CA ILE A 359 -11.51 15.02 -11.13
C ILE A 359 -12.49 13.88 -11.39
N PHE A 360 -11.98 12.80 -11.95
CA PHE A 360 -12.68 11.52 -12.07
C PHE A 360 -12.52 10.79 -10.74
N ALA A 361 -13.62 10.45 -10.10
CA ALA A 361 -13.64 9.77 -8.82
C ALA A 361 -14.37 8.45 -9.00
N SER A 362 -13.74 7.35 -8.57
CA SER A 362 -14.33 6.04 -8.77
C SER A 362 -14.20 5.12 -7.58
N ASP A 363 -15.21 4.27 -7.39
CA ASP A 363 -15.29 3.30 -6.30
C ASP A 363 -16.13 2.09 -6.71
N LEU A 364 -15.94 0.97 -6.03
CA LEU A 364 -16.71 -0.25 -6.25
C LEU A 364 -18.10 -0.15 -5.60
N SER A 365 -18.21 0.59 -4.50
CA SER A 365 -19.43 0.81 -3.73
C SER A 365 -20.34 1.85 -4.39
N ALA A 366 -21.44 1.37 -4.98
CA ALA A 366 -22.48 2.27 -5.52
C ALA A 366 -23.11 3.16 -4.43
N GLU A 367 -23.18 2.69 -3.18
CA GLU A 367 -23.66 3.46 -2.03
C GLU A 367 -22.71 4.63 -1.72
N ALA A 368 -21.41 4.36 -1.64
CA ALA A 368 -20.41 5.39 -1.37
C ALA A 368 -20.38 6.46 -2.48
N ILE A 369 -20.52 6.05 -3.74
CA ILE A 369 -20.62 6.97 -4.89
C ILE A 369 -21.87 7.87 -4.80
N ARG A 370 -23.02 7.35 -4.34
CA ARG A 370 -24.22 8.19 -4.15
C ARG A 370 -24.00 9.25 -3.08
N GLU A 371 -23.42 8.87 -1.94
CA GLU A 371 -23.10 9.81 -0.86
C GLU A 371 -22.09 10.86 -1.31
N ALA A 372 -21.05 10.45 -2.04
CA ALA A 372 -20.04 11.36 -2.59
C ALA A 372 -20.65 12.39 -3.56
N ARG A 373 -21.58 11.95 -4.44
CA ARG A 373 -22.33 12.85 -5.35
C ARG A 373 -23.23 13.81 -4.60
N LYS A 374 -23.88 13.35 -3.53
CA LYS A 374 -24.71 14.20 -2.66
C LYS A 374 -23.84 15.31 -2.03
N GLY A 375 -22.65 14.93 -1.59
CA GLY A 375 -21.64 15.83 -1.02
C GLY A 375 -22.10 16.45 0.29
N GLU A 376 -22.86 15.71 1.11
CA GLU A 376 -23.36 16.14 2.41
C GLU A 376 -22.61 15.45 3.53
N TYR A 377 -22.00 16.23 4.41
CA TYR A 377 -21.14 15.72 5.48
C TYR A 377 -21.61 16.28 6.83
N SER A 378 -21.49 15.45 7.87
CA SER A 378 -21.72 15.88 9.24
C SER A 378 -20.62 16.84 9.71
N PRO A 379 -20.88 17.69 10.74
CA PRO A 379 -19.86 18.54 11.35
C PRO A 379 -18.63 17.73 11.81
N HIS A 380 -18.87 16.51 12.28
CA HIS A 380 -17.84 15.61 12.75
C HIS A 380 -16.89 15.14 11.62
N GLN A 381 -17.42 14.79 10.44
CA GLN A 381 -16.59 14.45 9.26
C GLN A 381 -15.74 15.63 8.78
N LEU A 382 -16.14 16.86 9.10
CA LEU A 382 -15.41 18.08 8.75
C LEU A 382 -14.36 18.49 9.80
N LYS A 383 -14.07 17.68 10.83
CA LYS A 383 -13.11 18.04 11.89
C LYS A 383 -11.72 18.44 11.39
N ASN A 384 -11.28 17.87 10.27
CA ASN A 384 -9.96 18.10 9.66
C ASN A 384 -10.01 19.23 8.61
N VAL A 385 -11.18 19.85 8.40
CA VAL A 385 -11.38 20.96 7.47
C VAL A 385 -11.31 22.27 8.26
N SER A 386 -10.46 23.19 7.83
CA SER A 386 -10.30 24.46 8.52
C SER A 386 -11.58 25.31 8.45
N PRO A 387 -11.90 26.14 9.47
CA PRO A 387 -13.07 27.00 9.45
C PRO A 387 -13.15 27.91 8.21
N LYS A 388 -11.99 28.37 7.73
CA LYS A 388 -11.87 29.16 6.49
C LYS A 388 -12.33 28.37 5.25
N ARG A 389 -12.02 27.08 5.18
CA ARG A 389 -12.49 26.20 4.10
C ARG A 389 -13.98 25.89 4.24
N ILE A 390 -14.46 25.64 5.46
CA ILE A 390 -15.89 25.41 5.71
C ILE A 390 -16.71 26.62 5.22
N ALA A 391 -16.34 27.83 5.63
CA ALA A 391 -17.04 29.05 5.24
C ALA A 391 -17.00 29.32 3.72
N ARG A 392 -15.94 28.89 3.03
CA ARG A 392 -15.75 29.15 1.60
C ARG A 392 -16.38 28.08 0.70
N PHE A 393 -16.31 26.82 1.09
CA PHE A 393 -16.56 25.68 0.21
C PHE A 393 -17.79 24.86 0.57
N PHE A 394 -18.43 25.15 1.71
CA PHE A 394 -19.60 24.42 2.19
C PHE A 394 -20.77 25.37 2.47
N ILE A 395 -21.97 24.83 2.31
CA ILE A 395 -23.24 25.49 2.62
C ILE A 395 -23.89 24.68 3.73
N LYS A 396 -24.23 25.33 4.85
CA LYS A 396 -24.92 24.66 5.96
C LYS A 396 -26.36 24.38 5.57
N ILE A 397 -26.80 23.12 5.72
CA ILE A 397 -28.15 22.65 5.42
C ILE A 397 -28.63 21.82 6.61
N LYS A 398 -29.57 22.38 7.40
CA LYS A 398 -30.00 21.79 8.67
C LYS A 398 -28.78 21.48 9.55
N ASP A 399 -28.58 20.20 9.87
CA ASP A 399 -27.48 19.70 10.72
C ASP A 399 -26.28 19.18 9.93
N LYS A 400 -26.30 19.29 8.59
CA LYS A 400 -25.21 18.86 7.71
C LYS A 400 -24.60 20.03 6.94
N TYR A 401 -23.46 19.80 6.33
CA TYR A 401 -22.77 20.72 5.44
C TYR A 401 -22.71 20.11 4.05
N ARG A 402 -23.24 20.83 3.06
CA ARG A 402 -23.18 20.41 1.65
C ARG A 402 -22.04 21.12 0.95
N VAL A 403 -21.26 20.37 0.18
CA VAL A 403 -20.21 20.94 -0.68
C VAL A 403 -20.83 21.86 -1.73
N SER A 404 -20.21 23.04 -1.92
CA SER A 404 -20.65 24.05 -2.90
C SER A 404 -20.73 23.50 -4.32
N GLN A 405 -21.66 24.06 -5.12
CA GLN A 405 -21.88 23.61 -6.50
C GLN A 405 -20.60 23.69 -7.35
N ALA A 406 -19.83 24.77 -7.22
CA ALA A 406 -18.58 24.98 -7.95
C ALA A 406 -17.53 23.88 -7.73
N LEU A 407 -17.50 23.25 -6.55
CA LEU A 407 -16.63 22.10 -6.29
C LEU A 407 -17.21 20.80 -6.86
N ARG A 408 -18.52 20.65 -6.89
CA ARG A 408 -19.18 19.44 -7.41
C ARG A 408 -19.11 19.37 -8.93
N ASP A 409 -19.19 20.52 -9.63
CA ASP A 409 -19.17 20.58 -11.10
C ASP A 409 -17.86 20.09 -11.72
N VAL A 410 -16.75 20.17 -10.98
CA VAL A 410 -15.44 19.67 -11.41
C VAL A 410 -15.20 18.20 -11.06
N CYS A 411 -16.13 17.54 -10.36
CA CYS A 411 -16.01 16.18 -9.86
C CYS A 411 -17.00 15.23 -10.55
N ILE A 412 -16.46 14.21 -11.23
CA ILE A 412 -17.23 13.19 -11.95
C ILE A 412 -17.10 11.88 -11.19
N PHE A 413 -18.19 11.46 -10.52
CA PHE A 413 -18.23 10.21 -9.76
C PHE A 413 -18.80 9.06 -10.59
N ALA A 414 -18.12 7.91 -10.63
CA ALA A 414 -18.58 6.72 -11.33
C ALA A 414 -18.30 5.44 -10.52
N GLN A 415 -19.19 4.45 -10.63
CA GLN A 415 -18.88 3.11 -10.14
C GLN A 415 -17.87 2.46 -11.09
N HIS A 416 -16.78 1.92 -10.57
CA HIS A 416 -15.68 1.35 -11.37
C HIS A 416 -14.90 0.33 -10.56
N ASN A 417 -14.55 -0.79 -11.18
CA ASN A 417 -13.65 -1.79 -10.65
C ASN A 417 -12.27 -1.68 -11.32
N ILE A 418 -11.27 -1.20 -10.57
CA ILE A 418 -9.89 -0.98 -11.02
C ILE A 418 -9.26 -2.25 -11.63
N LEU A 419 -9.69 -3.44 -11.19
CA LEU A 419 -9.09 -4.71 -11.61
C LEU A 419 -9.70 -5.28 -12.89
N SER A 420 -10.93 -4.91 -13.25
CA SER A 420 -11.65 -5.49 -14.40
C SER A 420 -12.05 -4.47 -15.45
N ASP A 421 -12.33 -3.23 -15.04
CA ASP A 421 -12.92 -2.23 -15.89
C ASP A 421 -11.81 -1.42 -16.60
N PRO A 422 -12.05 -0.94 -17.82
CA PRO A 422 -11.08 -0.10 -18.52
C PRO A 422 -10.75 1.16 -17.70
N PRO A 423 -9.47 1.54 -17.57
CA PRO A 423 -9.10 2.74 -16.82
C PRO A 423 -9.47 4.02 -17.55
N PHE A 424 -9.65 5.10 -16.80
CA PHE A 424 -9.69 6.42 -17.39
C PHE A 424 -8.31 6.80 -17.92
N SER A 425 -8.21 7.11 -19.21
CA SER A 425 -6.93 7.42 -19.86
C SER A 425 -6.57 8.90 -19.81
N ARG A 426 -5.28 9.17 -20.08
CA ARG A 426 -4.69 10.51 -20.17
C ARG A 426 -4.83 11.32 -18.88
N MET A 427 -4.51 10.70 -17.75
CA MET A 427 -4.51 11.32 -16.42
C MET A 427 -3.17 11.97 -16.12
N ASP A 428 -3.19 13.13 -15.48
CA ASP A 428 -1.99 13.83 -15.02
C ASP A 428 -1.63 13.47 -13.57
N PHE A 429 -2.66 13.14 -12.78
CA PHE A 429 -2.51 12.70 -11.40
C PHE A 429 -3.46 11.54 -11.12
N ILE A 430 -2.95 10.51 -10.45
CA ILE A 430 -3.75 9.44 -9.88
C ILE A 430 -3.52 9.41 -8.37
N SER A 431 -4.60 9.38 -7.60
CA SER A 431 -4.58 9.06 -6.18
C SER A 431 -5.28 7.72 -5.97
N CYS A 432 -4.59 6.76 -5.35
CA CYS A 432 -5.15 5.48 -4.97
C CYS A 432 -4.60 5.12 -3.58
N ARG A 433 -5.29 5.58 -2.54
CA ARG A 433 -4.79 5.53 -1.17
C ARG A 433 -5.61 4.58 -0.31
N ASN A 434 -4.91 3.78 0.51
CA ASN A 434 -5.50 2.87 1.49
C ASN A 434 -6.43 1.80 0.89
N PHE A 435 -6.21 1.42 -0.37
CA PHE A 435 -6.96 0.38 -1.08
C PHE A 435 -6.10 -0.86 -1.39
N LEU A 436 -4.85 -0.65 -1.82
CA LEU A 436 -3.94 -1.73 -2.23
C LEU A 436 -3.62 -2.68 -1.07
N ILE A 437 -3.72 -2.20 0.17
CA ILE A 437 -3.53 -3.00 1.38
C ILE A 437 -4.47 -4.23 1.46
N TYR A 438 -5.61 -4.20 0.76
CA TYR A 438 -6.59 -5.28 0.72
C TYR A 438 -6.34 -6.31 -0.38
N LEU A 439 -5.47 -5.99 -1.34
CA LEU A 439 -5.19 -6.83 -2.50
C LEU A 439 -4.00 -7.76 -2.29
N GLU A 440 -4.05 -8.91 -2.95
CA GLU A 440 -2.90 -9.79 -3.12
C GLU A 440 -1.87 -9.20 -4.09
N THR A 441 -0.61 -9.63 -4.00
CA THR A 441 0.51 -9.08 -4.77
C THR A 441 0.27 -9.07 -6.29
N ALA A 442 -0.37 -10.11 -6.82
CA ALA A 442 -0.69 -10.20 -8.25
C ALA A 442 -1.70 -9.11 -8.69
N ALA A 443 -2.71 -8.86 -7.86
CA ALA A 443 -3.72 -7.83 -8.12
C ALA A 443 -3.15 -6.41 -7.93
N GLN A 444 -2.26 -6.22 -6.95
CA GLN A 444 -1.51 -4.97 -6.81
C GLN A 444 -0.68 -4.67 -8.06
N LYS A 445 0.03 -5.67 -8.61
CA LYS A 445 0.80 -5.52 -9.87
C LYS A 445 -0.10 -5.13 -11.05
N LYS A 446 -1.28 -5.74 -11.17
CA LYS A 446 -2.27 -5.38 -12.20
C LYS A 446 -2.77 -3.94 -12.04
N ALA A 447 -3.07 -3.52 -10.81
CA ALA A 447 -3.47 -2.13 -10.52
C ALA A 447 -2.34 -1.14 -10.89
N MET A 448 -1.08 -1.45 -10.56
CA MET A 448 0.07 -0.62 -10.93
C MET A 448 0.23 -0.47 -12.44
N ALA A 449 0.09 -1.56 -13.19
CA ALA A 449 0.12 -1.51 -14.67
C ALA A 449 -1.03 -0.66 -15.23
N THR A 450 -2.21 -0.77 -14.63
CA THR A 450 -3.40 0.01 -15.00
C THR A 450 -3.19 1.50 -14.76
N PHE A 451 -2.61 1.89 -13.62
CA PHE A 451 -2.27 3.29 -13.31
C PHE A 451 -1.17 3.83 -14.23
N HIS A 452 -0.14 3.03 -14.53
CA HIS A 452 0.92 3.42 -15.46
C HIS A 452 0.39 3.71 -16.86
N TYR A 453 -0.52 2.86 -17.35
CA TYR A 453 -1.20 3.05 -18.64
C TYR A 453 -2.11 4.28 -18.65
N ALA A 454 -2.82 4.53 -17.54
CA ALA A 454 -3.73 5.67 -17.41
C ALA A 454 -3.01 7.03 -17.38
N LEU A 455 -1.78 7.08 -16.84
CA LEU A 455 -1.01 8.31 -16.67
C LEU A 455 -0.37 8.80 -17.98
N ASN A 456 -0.42 10.12 -18.20
CA ASN A 456 0.37 10.84 -19.20
C ASN A 456 1.86 10.79 -18.85
N GLU A 457 2.71 11.10 -19.83
CA GLU A 457 4.14 11.37 -19.58
C GLU A 457 4.29 12.49 -18.54
N GLY A 458 5.19 12.30 -17.56
CA GLY A 458 5.35 13.23 -16.44
C GLY A 458 4.23 13.19 -15.39
N GLY A 459 3.18 12.38 -15.59
CA GLY A 459 2.09 12.19 -14.65
C GLY A 459 2.54 11.56 -13.33
N CYS A 460 1.78 11.82 -12.26
CA CYS A 460 2.13 11.39 -10.90
C CYS A 460 1.11 10.44 -10.29
N LEU A 461 1.59 9.50 -9.46
CA LEU A 461 0.79 8.58 -8.67
C LEU A 461 1.03 8.86 -7.18
N MET A 462 -0.04 8.89 -6.39
CA MET A 462 0.00 8.96 -4.93
C MET A 462 -0.66 7.72 -4.31
N LEU A 463 0.05 7.08 -3.38
CA LEU A 463 -0.45 5.94 -2.61
C LEU A 463 -0.58 6.30 -1.11
N GLY A 464 -1.22 5.44 -0.32
CA GLY A 464 -1.32 5.55 1.13
C GLY A 464 0.02 5.23 1.81
N LYS A 465 0.24 5.73 3.03
CA LYS A 465 1.52 5.59 3.77
C LYS A 465 2.04 4.15 3.88
N SER A 466 1.14 3.19 4.09
CA SER A 466 1.47 1.77 4.24
C SER A 466 1.57 1.00 2.92
N GLU A 467 1.43 1.70 1.79
CA GLU A 467 1.40 1.10 0.45
C GLU A 467 2.69 1.38 -0.30
N THR A 468 3.04 0.51 -1.24
CA THR A 468 4.21 0.69 -2.10
C THR A 468 3.92 0.17 -3.51
N ILE A 469 4.71 0.60 -4.49
CA ILE A 469 4.66 0.08 -5.86
C ILE A 469 5.19 -1.36 -5.99
N GLY A 470 5.75 -1.94 -4.91
CA GLY A 470 6.24 -3.31 -4.86
C GLY A 470 7.17 -3.66 -6.03
N THR A 471 6.87 -4.77 -6.72
CA THR A 471 7.64 -5.29 -7.87
C THR A 471 7.43 -4.51 -9.18
N SER A 472 6.79 -3.34 -9.12
CA SER A 472 6.54 -2.45 -10.27
C SER A 472 7.47 -1.22 -10.29
N ALA A 473 8.63 -1.30 -9.64
CA ALA A 473 9.64 -0.24 -9.57
C ALA A 473 10.18 0.22 -10.95
N GLN A 474 10.08 -0.64 -11.96
CA GLN A 474 10.39 -0.34 -13.35
C GLN A 474 9.39 0.64 -14.00
N LEU A 475 8.16 0.72 -13.49
CA LEU A 475 7.11 1.58 -14.04
C LEU A 475 7.12 3.00 -13.45
N PHE A 476 7.68 3.19 -12.26
CA PHE A 476 7.56 4.43 -11.50
C PHE A 476 8.88 4.90 -10.88
N PHE A 477 9.12 6.20 -10.87
CA PHE A 477 10.22 6.84 -10.14
C PHE A 477 9.71 7.44 -8.83
N PRO A 478 10.33 7.11 -7.67
CA PRO A 478 9.90 7.63 -6.36
C PRO A 478 10.26 9.12 -6.22
N LEU A 479 9.26 9.99 -6.15
CA LEU A 479 9.44 11.42 -5.87
C LEU A 479 9.56 11.69 -4.36
N ASN A 480 8.79 10.95 -3.55
CA ASN A 480 8.86 11.02 -2.10
C ASN A 480 8.49 9.66 -1.49
N LYS A 481 9.44 9.05 -0.77
CA LYS A 481 9.27 7.71 -0.16
C LYS A 481 8.40 7.72 1.10
N THR A 482 8.35 8.84 1.83
CA THR A 482 7.58 8.99 3.08
C THR A 482 6.08 9.04 2.80
N TYR A 483 5.67 9.85 1.83
CA TYR A 483 4.26 10.06 1.46
C TYR A 483 3.87 9.32 0.16
N LYS A 484 4.70 8.37 -0.28
CA LYS A 484 4.43 7.44 -1.40
C LYS A 484 3.96 8.15 -2.68
N LEU A 485 4.71 9.17 -3.06
CA LEU A 485 4.53 9.89 -4.33
C LEU A 485 5.51 9.39 -5.37
N TYR A 486 5.00 9.15 -6.57
CA TYR A 486 5.73 8.59 -7.68
C TYR A 486 5.44 9.35 -8.98
N SER A 487 6.37 9.30 -9.92
CA SER A 487 6.17 9.77 -11.30
C SER A 487 6.24 8.60 -12.28
N ARG A 488 5.47 8.67 -13.36
CA ARG A 488 5.48 7.66 -14.42
C ARG A 488 6.84 7.64 -15.12
N LYS A 489 7.43 6.44 -15.28
CA LYS A 489 8.61 6.22 -16.13
C LYS A 489 8.16 5.98 -17.57
N ASN A 490 8.87 6.58 -18.52
CA ASN A 490 8.65 6.36 -19.95
C ASN A 490 9.40 5.11 -20.41
N TYR A 491 8.77 3.94 -20.30
CA TYR A 491 9.36 2.69 -20.81
C TYR A 491 8.97 2.51 -22.28
N ALA A 492 9.95 2.54 -23.19
CA ALA A 492 9.74 2.46 -24.65
C ALA A 492 9.09 1.14 -25.15
N GLY A 493 8.82 0.17 -24.26
CA GLY A 493 8.15 -1.10 -24.58
C GLY A 493 6.82 -1.39 -23.86
N SER A 494 6.30 -0.49 -23.00
CA SER A 494 5.20 -0.80 -22.06
C SER A 494 3.84 -0.18 -22.41
N ASN A 495 3.61 0.31 -23.63
CA ASN A 495 2.27 0.71 -24.08
C ASN A 495 1.33 -0.48 -24.36
N ARG A 496 1.68 -1.70 -23.92
CA ARG A 496 0.76 -2.84 -23.97
C ARG A 496 -0.31 -2.64 -22.91
N MET A 497 -1.57 -2.68 -23.32
CA MET A 497 -2.69 -2.83 -22.38
C MET A 497 -2.36 -4.00 -21.44
N PRO A 498 -2.62 -3.90 -20.12
CA PRO A 498 -2.69 -5.10 -19.28
C PRO A 498 -3.72 -6.04 -19.91
N ASP A 499 -3.43 -7.34 -20.02
CA ASP A 499 -4.40 -8.32 -20.51
C ASP A 499 -5.68 -8.28 -19.66
N LEU A 500 -6.66 -7.50 -20.13
CA LEU A 500 -8.03 -7.55 -19.67
C LEU A 500 -8.61 -8.82 -20.30
N ILE A 501 -8.50 -9.95 -19.61
CA ILE A 501 -9.19 -11.19 -20.02
C ILE A 501 -10.69 -10.84 -20.16
N PRO A 502 -11.27 -10.85 -21.37
CA PRO A 502 -12.71 -10.80 -21.50
C PRO A 502 -13.21 -12.17 -21.03
N LEU A 503 -14.07 -12.15 -20.02
CA LEU A 503 -14.74 -13.33 -19.47
C LEU A 503 -15.82 -13.89 -20.43
N LEU A 504 -15.49 -13.96 -21.73
CA LEU A 504 -16.35 -14.36 -22.84
C LEU A 504 -15.61 -15.24 -23.86
N SER A 505 -14.89 -16.26 -23.37
CA SER A 505 -14.42 -17.37 -24.23
C SER A 505 -14.86 -18.72 -23.68
N ASN A 506 -16.15 -18.82 -23.36
CA ASN A 506 -16.81 -20.12 -23.14
C ASN A 506 -18.26 -20.15 -23.66
N ARG A 507 -18.45 -19.62 -24.87
CA ARG A 507 -19.59 -20.00 -25.73
C ARG A 507 -19.04 -20.47 -27.07
N ALA A 508 -18.58 -21.73 -27.09
CA ALA A 508 -18.61 -22.49 -28.32
C ALA A 508 -20.06 -22.87 -28.60
N ALA A 509 -20.70 -22.18 -29.54
CA ALA A 509 -21.76 -22.71 -30.39
C ALA A 509 -22.17 -21.66 -31.44
N ASN A 510 -21.88 -22.01 -32.70
CA ASN A 510 -22.57 -21.62 -33.93
C ASN A 510 -22.73 -20.13 -34.24
N GLU A 511 -21.90 -19.65 -35.17
CA GLU A 511 -22.34 -18.73 -36.23
C GLU A 511 -21.41 -18.91 -37.44
N LYS A 512 -21.84 -19.79 -38.35
CA LYS A 512 -21.52 -19.68 -39.77
C LYS A 512 -22.47 -18.62 -40.34
N ASP A 513 -21.99 -17.91 -41.35
CA ASP A 513 -22.68 -16.96 -42.22
C ASP A 513 -22.71 -15.50 -41.75
N LEU A 514 -21.87 -14.66 -42.40
CA LEU A 514 -22.26 -13.47 -43.19
C LEU A 514 -21.01 -12.60 -43.53
N PRO A 515 -21.05 -11.76 -44.58
CA PRO A 515 -19.94 -11.57 -45.50
C PRO A 515 -19.06 -10.35 -45.21
N ALA A 516 -17.83 -10.41 -45.72
CA ALA A 516 -16.90 -9.30 -45.79
C ALA A 516 -17.41 -8.21 -46.75
N ASN A 517 -17.89 -7.09 -46.21
CA ASN A 517 -17.73 -5.75 -46.80
C ASN A 517 -18.32 -4.66 -45.89
N ALA A 518 -17.46 -3.90 -45.22
CA ALA A 518 -17.80 -2.57 -44.70
C ALA A 518 -16.55 -1.69 -44.52
N LEU A 519 -16.27 -0.92 -45.58
CA LEU A 519 -15.95 0.52 -45.55
C LEU A 519 -14.91 1.00 -44.51
N GLN A 520 -13.62 0.99 -44.91
CA GLN A 520 -12.61 1.87 -44.31
C GLN A 520 -12.80 3.32 -44.79
N LYS A 521 -13.31 4.17 -43.89
CA LYS A 521 -13.23 5.63 -44.03
C LYS A 521 -11.78 6.07 -43.77
N LYS A 522 -11.15 6.59 -44.83
CA LYS A 522 -9.84 7.28 -44.81
C LYS A 522 -9.89 8.47 -43.84
N THR A 523 -9.00 8.50 -42.86
CA THR A 523 -8.59 9.74 -42.19
C THR A 523 -7.29 10.20 -42.82
N ILE A 524 -7.33 11.39 -43.38
CA ILE A 524 -6.23 12.09 -44.05
C ILE A 524 -5.19 12.49 -42.98
N VAL A 525 -3.95 12.07 -43.16
CA VAL A 525 -2.77 12.62 -42.46
C VAL A 525 -1.93 13.38 -43.51
N PRO A 526 -1.37 14.56 -43.20
CA PRO A 526 -0.64 15.35 -44.19
C PRO A 526 0.59 14.59 -44.70
N ALA A 527 0.64 14.41 -46.02
CA ALA A 527 1.76 13.82 -46.73
C ALA A 527 2.86 14.88 -46.91
N SER A 528 3.91 14.82 -46.08
CA SER A 528 5.19 15.43 -46.44
C SER A 528 6.45 14.69 -45.99
N ASN A 529 6.35 13.61 -45.18
CA ASN A 529 7.54 12.84 -44.73
C ASN A 529 7.52 11.34 -45.07
N SER A 530 6.51 10.83 -45.81
CA SER A 530 6.36 9.37 -45.99
C SER A 530 7.42 8.76 -46.90
N LEU A 531 7.90 9.49 -47.92
CA LEU A 531 8.91 8.95 -48.85
C LEU A 531 10.29 8.81 -48.18
N SER A 532 10.71 9.81 -47.38
CA SER A 532 11.95 9.75 -46.59
C SER A 532 11.88 8.62 -45.57
N ALA A 533 10.79 8.50 -44.81
CA ALA A 533 10.66 7.44 -43.81
C ALA A 533 10.65 6.03 -44.41
N THR A 534 10.05 5.84 -45.60
CA THR A 534 10.11 4.56 -46.31
C THR A 534 11.48 4.29 -46.93
N PHE A 535 12.15 5.31 -47.44
CA PHE A 535 13.51 5.21 -47.98
C PHE A 535 14.51 4.90 -46.88
N ASP A 536 14.41 5.59 -45.74
CA ASP A 536 15.16 5.35 -44.53
C ASP A 536 14.87 3.95 -44.00
N ALA A 537 13.62 3.48 -43.96
CA ALA A 537 13.31 2.12 -43.52
C ALA A 537 13.97 1.03 -44.41
N VAL A 538 14.04 1.24 -45.73
CA VAL A 538 14.70 0.32 -46.66
C VAL A 538 16.23 0.38 -46.55
N LEU A 539 16.82 1.57 -46.46
CA LEU A 539 18.25 1.75 -46.19
C LEU A 539 18.66 1.16 -44.83
N LEU A 540 17.85 1.41 -43.80
CA LEU A 540 18.02 0.91 -42.45
C LEU A 540 18.01 -0.64 -42.41
N SER A 541 17.17 -1.28 -43.24
CA SER A 541 17.13 -2.74 -43.32
C SER A 541 18.30 -3.38 -44.07
N LYS A 542 18.93 -2.67 -45.02
CA LYS A 542 19.97 -3.22 -45.92
C LYS A 542 21.40 -2.80 -45.57
N TYR A 543 21.60 -1.66 -44.91
CA TYR A 543 22.92 -1.05 -44.73
C TYR A 543 23.32 -0.73 -43.28
N ILE A 544 22.49 -1.02 -42.26
CA ILE A 544 22.91 -0.83 -40.85
C ILE A 544 23.78 -2.01 -40.39
N PRO A 545 24.98 -1.74 -39.85
CA PRO A 545 25.75 -2.75 -39.13
C PRO A 545 24.99 -3.23 -37.88
N ALA A 546 25.27 -4.45 -37.45
CA ALA A 546 24.69 -5.01 -36.23
C ALA A 546 24.98 -4.07 -35.04
N SER A 547 23.95 -3.56 -34.40
CA SER A 547 24.09 -2.57 -33.34
C SER A 547 23.00 -2.72 -32.28
N VAL A 548 23.30 -2.31 -31.05
CA VAL A 548 22.37 -2.32 -29.92
C VAL A 548 22.49 -1.04 -29.12
N ILE A 549 21.37 -0.58 -28.57
CA ILE A 549 21.33 0.54 -27.63
C ILE A 549 21.18 -0.05 -26.23
N ILE A 550 22.04 0.38 -25.31
CA ILE A 550 22.04 -0.07 -23.91
C ILE A 550 21.94 1.11 -22.94
N ASN A 551 21.38 0.87 -21.77
CA ASN A 551 21.53 1.77 -20.61
C ASN A 551 22.83 1.47 -19.84
N TYR A 552 23.13 2.26 -18.81
CA TYR A 552 24.33 2.08 -17.98
C TYR A 552 24.29 0.79 -17.12
N ASP A 553 23.10 0.22 -16.91
CA ASP A 553 22.92 -1.11 -16.30
C ASP A 553 23.18 -2.27 -17.28
N MET A 554 23.66 -1.96 -18.49
CA MET A 554 24.00 -2.90 -19.57
C MET A 554 22.80 -3.70 -20.10
N GLU A 555 21.58 -3.19 -19.93
CA GLU A 555 20.36 -3.76 -20.51
C GLU A 555 20.14 -3.24 -21.92
N ILE A 556 19.86 -4.15 -22.86
CA ILE A 556 19.54 -3.81 -24.25
C ILE A 556 18.14 -3.22 -24.32
N LEU A 557 18.06 -1.96 -24.70
CA LEU A 557 16.82 -1.23 -24.96
C LEU A 557 16.32 -1.46 -26.38
N GLN A 558 17.23 -1.59 -27.34
CA GLN A 558 16.88 -1.77 -28.75
C GLN A 558 17.95 -2.54 -29.54
N PHE A 559 17.50 -3.42 -30.44
CA PHE A 559 18.32 -4.07 -31.46
C PHE A 559 18.18 -3.34 -32.80
N ARG A 560 19.28 -3.18 -33.53
CA ARG A 560 19.35 -2.55 -34.85
C ARG A 560 20.24 -3.41 -35.77
N GLY A 561 19.75 -3.75 -36.96
CA GLY A 561 20.47 -4.64 -37.88
C GLY A 561 20.58 -6.10 -37.39
N PRO A 562 21.36 -6.95 -38.08
CA PRO A 562 21.45 -8.39 -37.83
C PRO A 562 22.42 -8.73 -36.68
N THR A 563 21.93 -8.70 -35.43
CA THR A 563 22.76 -8.91 -34.22
C THR A 563 23.00 -10.38 -33.83
N SER A 564 22.31 -11.32 -34.48
CA SER A 564 22.36 -12.76 -34.14
C SER A 564 23.75 -13.40 -34.26
N LYS A 565 24.66 -12.80 -35.04
CA LYS A 565 26.05 -13.27 -35.18
C LYS A 565 26.93 -12.95 -33.97
N TYR A 566 26.54 -11.97 -33.14
CA TYR A 566 27.34 -11.48 -32.01
C TYR A 566 26.64 -11.70 -30.66
N LEU A 567 25.31 -11.73 -30.68
CA LEU A 567 24.46 -11.90 -29.51
C LEU A 567 23.63 -13.18 -29.65
N ILE A 568 23.74 -14.08 -28.68
CA ILE A 568 23.06 -15.37 -28.58
C ILE A 568 22.15 -15.34 -27.35
N GLN A 569 21.02 -16.04 -27.41
CA GLN A 569 20.17 -16.21 -26.23
C GLN A 569 20.80 -17.23 -25.28
N ALA A 570 21.18 -16.79 -24.07
CA ALA A 570 21.69 -17.68 -23.03
C ALA A 570 20.61 -18.68 -22.57
N SER A 571 20.99 -19.91 -22.27
CA SER A 571 20.11 -20.90 -21.66
C SER A 571 19.78 -20.54 -20.21
N GLY A 572 18.50 -20.62 -19.82
CA GLY A 572 18.04 -20.29 -18.46
C GLY A 572 17.05 -19.12 -18.40
N LYS A 573 17.07 -18.34 -17.31
CA LYS A 573 16.15 -17.21 -17.12
C LYS A 573 16.39 -16.14 -18.20
N ALA A 574 15.33 -15.72 -18.87
CA ALA A 574 15.39 -14.68 -19.90
C ALA A 574 16.02 -13.39 -19.35
N SER A 575 16.98 -12.83 -20.09
CA SER A 575 17.72 -11.63 -19.73
C SER A 575 18.08 -10.86 -20.99
N PHE A 576 17.85 -9.55 -20.98
CA PHE A 576 18.28 -8.63 -22.05
C PHE A 576 19.61 -7.92 -21.74
N ASN A 577 20.34 -8.37 -20.72
CA ASN A 577 21.66 -7.84 -20.41
C ASN A 577 22.67 -8.21 -21.53
N ILE A 578 23.35 -7.21 -22.10
CA ILE A 578 24.22 -7.37 -23.27
C ILE A 578 25.41 -8.31 -23.00
N LEU A 579 25.97 -8.31 -21.78
CA LEU A 579 27.10 -9.18 -21.43
C LEU A 579 26.69 -10.64 -21.28
N LYS A 580 25.43 -10.89 -20.90
CA LYS A 580 24.87 -12.24 -20.83
C LYS A 580 24.46 -12.78 -22.20
N MET A 581 24.18 -11.88 -23.15
CA MET A 581 23.82 -12.24 -24.52
C MET A 581 25.02 -12.29 -25.46
N ALA A 582 26.13 -11.61 -25.15
CA ALA A 582 27.31 -11.62 -26.01
C ALA A 582 27.97 -13.00 -26.07
N ASN A 583 28.52 -13.35 -27.25
CA ASN A 583 29.36 -14.52 -27.39
C ASN A 583 30.57 -14.43 -26.44
N VAL A 584 30.93 -15.53 -25.78
CA VAL A 584 31.94 -15.61 -24.71
C VAL A 584 33.27 -14.97 -25.11
N GLU A 585 33.66 -15.11 -26.38
CA GLU A 585 34.90 -14.56 -26.94
C GLU A 585 34.90 -13.02 -27.07
N ILE A 586 33.72 -12.40 -27.15
CA ILE A 586 33.54 -10.94 -27.28
C ILE A 586 33.25 -10.29 -25.92
N THR A 587 32.69 -11.05 -24.97
CA THR A 587 32.20 -10.54 -23.68
C THR A 587 33.23 -9.75 -22.88
N PHE A 588 34.49 -10.19 -22.87
CA PHE A 588 35.57 -9.51 -22.13
C PHE A 588 35.89 -8.13 -22.71
N GLU A 589 36.18 -8.06 -24.02
CA GLU A 589 36.48 -6.79 -24.69
C GLU A 589 35.27 -5.85 -24.71
N LEU A 590 34.06 -6.40 -24.80
CA LEU A 590 32.80 -5.65 -24.71
C LEU A 590 32.61 -5.00 -23.33
N ARG A 591 32.82 -5.75 -22.25
CA ARG A 591 32.74 -5.23 -20.88
C ARG A 591 33.73 -4.08 -20.69
N ASN A 592 34.98 -4.25 -21.12
CA ASN A 592 36.02 -3.24 -20.99
C ASN A 592 35.69 -1.98 -21.81
N ALA A 593 35.18 -2.14 -23.03
CA ALA A 593 34.79 -1.01 -23.87
C ALA A 593 33.62 -0.20 -23.28
N ILE A 594 32.62 -0.88 -22.71
CA ILE A 594 31.48 -0.24 -22.03
C ILE A 594 31.95 0.54 -20.80
N HIS A 595 32.74 -0.07 -19.91
CA HIS A 595 33.25 0.62 -18.72
C HIS A 595 34.10 1.83 -19.07
N HIS A 596 34.97 1.71 -20.08
CA HIS A 596 35.75 2.85 -20.55
C HIS A 596 34.87 3.96 -21.13
N ALA A 597 33.86 3.64 -21.95
CA ALA A 597 32.96 4.64 -22.54
C ALA A 597 32.14 5.37 -21.47
N ILE A 598 31.69 4.67 -20.42
CA ILE A 598 31.00 5.28 -19.26
C ILE A 598 31.92 6.25 -18.52
N LYS A 599 33.17 5.83 -18.24
CA LYS A 599 34.13 6.61 -17.44
C LYS A 599 34.70 7.80 -18.22
N SER A 600 35.02 7.62 -19.50
CA SER A 600 35.63 8.66 -20.34
C SER A 600 34.62 9.58 -21.01
N LYS A 601 33.34 9.17 -21.10
CA LYS A 601 32.30 9.82 -21.92
C LYS A 601 32.71 10.02 -23.39
N GLN A 602 33.61 9.18 -23.90
CA GLN A 602 34.08 9.22 -25.29
C GLN A 602 33.83 7.87 -25.97
N THR A 603 33.73 7.90 -27.29
CA THR A 603 33.64 6.68 -28.10
C THR A 603 34.90 5.82 -27.94
N VAL A 604 34.71 4.54 -27.66
CA VAL A 604 35.78 3.54 -27.51
C VAL A 604 35.75 2.57 -28.69
N TYR A 605 36.90 2.40 -29.33
CA TYR A 605 37.09 1.47 -30.45
C TYR A 605 37.96 0.29 -30.03
N LYS A 606 37.49 -0.92 -30.30
CA LYS A 606 38.26 -2.16 -30.17
C LYS A 606 38.28 -2.89 -31.51
N LYS A 607 39.48 -3.00 -32.09
CA LYS A 607 39.68 -3.63 -33.41
C LYS A 607 40.30 -5.01 -33.23
N ARG A 608 40.01 -5.92 -34.16
CA ARG A 608 40.64 -7.25 -34.26
C ARG A 608 40.33 -8.22 -33.11
N ILE A 609 39.06 -8.35 -32.73
CA ILE A 609 38.61 -9.40 -31.80
C ILE A 609 38.40 -10.69 -32.60
N GLU A 610 39.16 -11.72 -32.29
CA GLU A 610 39.07 -13.03 -32.95
C GLU A 610 37.92 -13.84 -32.36
N VAL A 611 36.97 -14.26 -33.19
CA VAL A 611 35.75 -14.98 -32.79
C VAL A 611 35.62 -16.25 -33.63
N ASN A 612 35.44 -17.39 -32.96
CA ASN A 612 35.28 -18.75 -33.45
C ASN A 612 36.33 -19.21 -34.47
N ARG A 613 37.20 -20.13 -34.04
CA ARG A 613 38.03 -20.94 -34.94
C ARG A 613 37.19 -22.10 -35.44
N ASN A 614 36.60 -21.99 -36.63
CA ASN A 614 35.76 -23.06 -37.16
C ASN A 614 36.65 -24.21 -37.65
N SER A 615 36.72 -25.31 -36.89
CA SER A 615 37.64 -26.43 -37.14
C SER A 615 37.35 -27.23 -38.42
N VAL A 616 36.23 -26.96 -39.09
CA VAL A 616 35.79 -27.65 -40.31
C VAL A 616 36.03 -26.83 -41.58
N THR A 617 36.09 -25.50 -41.49
CA THR A 617 36.22 -24.60 -42.65
C THR A 617 37.49 -23.74 -42.65
N ASP A 618 38.35 -23.87 -41.63
CA ASP A 618 39.61 -23.12 -41.51
C ASP A 618 39.41 -21.61 -41.79
N THR A 619 38.39 -21.03 -41.17
CA THR A 619 38.10 -19.59 -41.20
C THR A 619 38.02 -19.05 -39.77
N PHE A 620 38.45 -17.80 -39.59
CA PHE A 620 38.25 -17.07 -38.34
C PHE A 620 37.55 -15.74 -38.63
N GLN A 621 36.63 -15.35 -37.75
CA GLN A 621 35.91 -14.10 -37.90
C GLN A 621 36.63 -13.00 -37.10
N ILE A 622 36.99 -11.91 -37.77
CA ILE A 622 37.46 -10.71 -37.07
C ILE A 622 36.27 -9.80 -36.82
N VAL A 623 36.05 -9.46 -35.56
CA VAL A 623 35.03 -8.51 -35.10
C VAL A 623 35.71 -7.22 -34.62
N ASN A 624 35.20 -6.07 -35.05
CA ASN A 624 35.49 -4.79 -34.44
C ASN A 624 34.25 -4.30 -33.68
N LEU A 625 34.51 -3.73 -32.52
CA LEU A 625 33.52 -3.20 -31.61
C LEU A 625 33.71 -1.69 -31.46
N GLU A 626 32.62 -0.95 -31.52
CA GLU A 626 32.56 0.46 -31.21
C GLU A 626 31.49 0.68 -30.13
N VAL A 627 31.84 1.42 -29.08
CA VAL A 627 30.92 1.82 -28.01
C VAL A 627 30.92 3.34 -27.91
N SER A 628 29.77 3.96 -28.22
CA SER A 628 29.62 5.42 -28.33
C SER A 628 28.52 5.91 -27.37
N PRO A 629 28.79 6.91 -26.51
CA PRO A 629 27.75 7.61 -25.76
C PRO A 629 26.75 8.31 -26.70
N LEU A 630 25.48 8.24 -26.33
CA LEU A 630 24.39 8.91 -27.03
C LEU A 630 23.95 10.12 -26.23
N GLU A 631 24.05 11.30 -26.83
CA GLU A 631 23.43 12.52 -26.29
C GLU A 631 21.94 12.48 -26.61
N SER A 632 21.12 12.28 -25.58
CA SER A 632 19.66 12.31 -25.65
C SER A 632 19.15 13.54 -24.90
N GLU A 633 18.14 14.22 -25.43
CA GLU A 633 17.46 15.35 -24.76
C GLU A 633 16.73 14.93 -23.47
N LYS A 634 16.65 13.63 -23.17
CA LYS A 634 16.05 13.05 -21.96
C LYS A 634 17.19 12.54 -21.08
N ASP A 635 17.26 13.00 -19.83
CA ASP A 635 18.26 12.77 -18.75
C ASP A 635 18.76 11.33 -18.45
N GLU A 636 18.53 10.33 -19.32
CA GLU A 636 19.04 8.97 -19.16
C GLU A 636 20.29 8.76 -20.03
N PRO A 637 21.44 8.39 -19.43
CA PRO A 637 22.67 8.21 -20.18
C PRO A 637 22.63 6.87 -20.93
N LEU A 638 22.76 6.94 -22.26
CA LEU A 638 22.65 5.80 -23.17
C LEU A 638 23.98 5.55 -23.89
N LEU A 639 24.23 4.29 -24.25
CA LEU A 639 25.36 3.88 -25.08
C LEU A 639 24.85 3.14 -26.32
N MET A 640 25.47 3.42 -27.46
CA MET A 640 25.34 2.64 -28.69
C MET A 640 26.53 1.70 -28.81
N VAL A 641 26.25 0.43 -29.06
CA VAL A 641 27.27 -0.58 -29.35
C VAL A 641 27.11 -1.04 -30.79
N VAL A 642 28.17 -0.95 -31.59
CA VAL A 642 28.19 -1.35 -32.99
C VAL A 642 29.20 -2.48 -33.20
N PHE A 643 28.75 -3.54 -33.86
CA PHE A 643 29.54 -4.71 -34.24
C PHE A 643 29.76 -4.71 -35.75
N THR A 644 31.01 -4.78 -36.18
CA THR A 644 31.38 -4.96 -37.59
C THR A 644 32.28 -6.18 -37.73
N GLY A 645 31.98 -7.06 -38.68
CA GLY A 645 32.71 -8.31 -38.86
C GLY A 645 33.17 -8.51 -40.30
N ARG A 646 34.36 -9.09 -40.48
CA ARG A 646 34.84 -9.63 -41.77
C ARG A 646 35.30 -11.07 -41.55
N GLU A 647 34.86 -11.98 -42.42
CA GLU A 647 35.41 -13.34 -42.51
C GLU A 647 36.71 -13.29 -43.32
N ILE A 648 37.75 -13.97 -42.85
CA ILE A 648 39.04 -14.09 -43.53
C ILE A 648 39.34 -15.57 -43.71
N GLU A 649 39.63 -15.98 -44.95
CA GLU A 649 40.10 -17.32 -45.32
C GLU A 649 41.59 -17.50 -44.95
N LEU A 650 41.95 -18.64 -44.36
CA LEU A 650 43.30 -18.87 -43.79
C LEU A 650 44.45 -18.79 -44.82
N ASP A 651 44.17 -19.04 -46.10
CA ASP A 651 45.18 -19.01 -47.17
C ASP A 651 45.85 -17.63 -47.34
N ALA A 652 45.14 -16.54 -47.01
CA ALA A 652 45.69 -15.20 -47.07
C ALA A 652 46.56 -14.82 -45.86
N TYR A 653 46.40 -15.52 -44.71
CA TYR A 653 47.08 -15.20 -43.45
C TYR A 653 48.41 -15.96 -43.30
N MET A 654 48.52 -17.17 -43.86
CA MET A 654 49.71 -18.01 -43.73
C MET A 654 50.91 -17.57 -44.59
N MET A 655 50.74 -16.66 -45.55
CA MET A 655 51.85 -16.19 -46.40
C MET A 655 52.76 -15.12 -45.75
N LYS A 656 52.44 -14.59 -44.57
CA LYS A 656 53.27 -13.55 -43.91
C LYS A 656 53.49 -13.79 -42.43
N GLY A 657 54.33 -14.77 -42.08
CA GLY A 657 54.96 -14.77 -40.77
C GLY A 657 55.50 -16.12 -40.31
N LYS A 658 56.73 -16.47 -40.70
CA LYS A 658 57.54 -17.42 -39.94
C LYS A 658 57.88 -16.78 -38.59
N ILE A 659 57.13 -17.10 -37.55
CA ILE A 659 57.53 -16.85 -36.16
C ILE A 659 57.49 -18.18 -35.42
N SER A 660 58.64 -18.54 -34.84
CA SER A 660 58.88 -19.76 -34.07
C SER A 660 57.76 -20.05 -33.05
N ASN A 661 57.33 -21.32 -33.00
CA ASN A 661 56.33 -21.86 -32.08
C ASN A 661 56.62 -21.59 -30.58
N SER A 662 57.87 -21.27 -30.21
CA SER A 662 58.24 -20.91 -28.84
C SER A 662 57.76 -19.49 -28.46
N ALA A 663 57.88 -18.51 -29.36
CA ALA A 663 57.50 -17.12 -29.09
C ALA A 663 55.98 -16.91 -28.96
N LEU A 664 55.18 -17.77 -29.62
CA LEU A 664 53.72 -17.78 -29.48
C LEU A 664 53.26 -18.40 -28.16
N LYS A 665 53.95 -19.44 -27.68
CA LYS A 665 53.69 -20.01 -26.35
C LYS A 665 54.06 -19.03 -25.24
N ASP A 666 55.21 -18.36 -25.34
CA ASP A 666 55.61 -17.35 -24.35
C ASP A 666 54.68 -16.13 -24.33
N ARG A 667 54.19 -15.69 -25.50
CA ARG A 667 53.15 -14.64 -25.56
C ARG A 667 51.81 -15.10 -24.98
N ARG A 668 51.44 -16.37 -25.17
CA ARG A 668 50.20 -16.93 -24.61
C ARG A 668 50.29 -17.06 -23.09
N ILE A 669 51.44 -17.52 -22.58
CA ILE A 669 51.72 -17.59 -21.14
C ILE A 669 51.66 -16.18 -20.53
N LYS A 670 52.34 -15.21 -21.14
CA LYS A 670 52.31 -13.82 -20.68
C LYS A 670 50.90 -13.22 -20.67
N LYS A 671 50.08 -13.51 -21.70
CA LYS A 671 48.68 -13.05 -21.77
C LYS A 671 47.83 -13.72 -20.68
N LEU A 672 48.03 -15.01 -20.42
CA LEU A 672 47.33 -15.72 -19.35
C LEU A 672 47.77 -15.25 -17.95
N GLU A 673 49.04 -14.90 -17.78
CA GLU A 673 49.55 -14.30 -16.55
C GLU A 673 48.97 -12.90 -16.31
N GLU A 674 48.84 -12.08 -17.35
CA GLU A 674 48.17 -10.76 -17.29
C GLU A 674 46.67 -10.90 -16.99
N GLU A 675 45.96 -11.86 -17.62
CA GLU A 675 44.56 -12.16 -17.32
C GLU A 675 44.37 -12.66 -15.88
N LEU A 676 45.28 -13.51 -15.39
CA LEU A 676 45.23 -14.05 -14.03
C LEU A 676 45.59 -12.99 -12.99
N ALA A 677 46.51 -12.08 -13.30
CA ALA A 677 46.84 -10.92 -12.46
C ALA A 677 45.64 -9.96 -12.38
N SER A 678 44.97 -9.68 -13.49
CA SER A 678 43.76 -8.85 -13.52
C SER A 678 42.62 -9.49 -12.73
N ALA A 679 42.38 -10.80 -12.90
CA ALA A 679 41.34 -11.50 -12.15
C ALA A 679 41.61 -11.51 -10.63
N ARG A 680 42.88 -11.62 -10.21
CA ARG A 680 43.28 -11.51 -8.80
C ARG A 680 43.07 -10.10 -8.25
N TYR A 681 43.33 -9.07 -9.06
CA TYR A 681 43.07 -7.69 -8.69
C TYR A 681 41.57 -7.43 -8.50
N ASP A 682 40.73 -7.91 -9.43
CA ASP A 682 39.27 -7.79 -9.34
C ASP A 682 38.71 -8.53 -8.11
N MET A 683 39.22 -9.74 -7.84
CA MET A 683 38.86 -10.50 -6.63
C MET A 683 39.25 -9.73 -5.36
N GLY A 684 40.43 -9.10 -5.35
CA GLY A 684 40.87 -8.25 -4.25
C GLY A 684 39.97 -7.03 -4.04
N SER A 685 39.58 -6.35 -5.12
CA SER A 685 38.64 -5.22 -5.05
C SER A 685 37.28 -5.64 -4.53
N ILE A 686 36.71 -6.75 -5.02
CA ILE A 686 35.41 -7.26 -4.56
C ILE A 686 35.48 -7.65 -3.08
N THR A 687 36.59 -8.25 -2.65
CA THR A 687 36.79 -8.62 -1.24
C THR A 687 36.88 -7.38 -0.36
N HIS A 688 37.63 -6.36 -0.79
CA HIS A 688 37.72 -5.09 -0.08
C HIS A 688 36.38 -4.34 -0.01
N ASP A 689 35.60 -4.36 -1.10
CA ASP A 689 34.25 -3.79 -1.11
C ASP A 689 33.31 -4.56 -0.17
N GLN A 690 33.43 -5.90 -0.12
CA GLN A 690 32.68 -6.71 0.84
C GLN A 690 33.09 -6.46 2.30
N GLU A 691 34.38 -6.31 2.56
CA GLU A 691 34.91 -5.94 3.88
C GLU A 691 34.41 -4.56 4.29
N THR A 692 34.44 -3.57 3.39
CA THR A 692 33.91 -2.23 3.62
C THR A 692 32.41 -2.26 3.93
N VAL A 693 31.62 -3.01 3.14
CA VAL A 693 30.17 -3.17 3.39
C VAL A 693 29.91 -3.89 4.72
N ASN A 694 30.74 -4.85 5.10
CA ASN A 694 30.63 -5.53 6.39
C ASN A 694 31.03 -4.61 7.55
N GLU A 695 32.05 -3.78 7.40
CA GLU A 695 32.45 -2.75 8.36
C GLU A 695 31.34 -1.69 8.51
N GLU A 696 30.72 -1.24 7.42
CA GLU A 696 29.57 -0.32 7.46
C GLU A 696 28.36 -0.97 8.15
N LEU A 697 28.08 -2.24 7.88
CA LEU A 697 27.02 -3.00 8.57
C LEU A 697 27.30 -3.16 10.06
N GLN A 698 28.57 -3.40 10.42
CA GLN A 698 28.97 -3.52 11.81
C GLN A 698 28.89 -2.17 12.53
N SER A 699 29.36 -1.09 11.89
CA SER A 699 29.25 0.27 12.41
C SER A 699 27.80 0.71 12.57
N ALA A 700 26.93 0.40 11.60
CA ALA A 700 25.50 0.67 11.71
C ALA A 700 24.84 -0.13 12.85
N ASN A 701 25.27 -1.36 13.09
CA ASN A 701 24.82 -2.14 14.25
C ASN A 701 25.33 -1.56 15.57
N GLU A 702 26.60 -1.15 15.64
CA GLU A 702 27.18 -0.50 16.82
C GLU A 702 26.50 0.84 17.12
N GLU A 703 26.14 1.63 16.10
CA GLU A 703 25.38 2.87 16.24
C GLU A 703 23.95 2.60 16.74
N VAL A 704 23.27 1.56 16.25
CA VAL A 704 21.95 1.16 16.76
C VAL A 704 22.02 0.70 18.21
N VAL A 705 23.06 -0.05 18.59
CA VAL A 705 23.27 -0.51 19.97
C VAL A 705 23.62 0.67 20.88
N SER A 706 24.52 1.55 20.45
CA SER A 706 24.89 2.78 21.18
C SER A 706 23.69 3.72 21.33
N SER A 707 22.87 3.91 20.30
CA SER A 707 21.65 4.70 20.38
C SER A 707 20.63 4.07 21.34
N ASN A 708 20.58 2.73 21.41
CA ASN A 708 19.78 2.02 22.41
C ASN A 708 20.34 2.19 23.83
N GLU A 709 21.66 2.15 24.01
CA GLU A 709 22.34 2.37 25.29
C GLU A 709 22.22 3.83 25.75
N GLU A 710 22.25 4.80 24.83
CA GLU A 710 21.94 6.21 25.09
C GLU A 710 20.47 6.39 25.48
N LEU A 711 19.53 5.73 24.79
CA LEU A 711 18.11 5.74 25.19
C LEU A 711 17.87 5.09 26.55
N GLN A 712 18.68 4.09 26.94
CA GLN A 712 18.64 3.49 28.28
C GLN A 712 19.35 4.34 29.34
N SER A 713 20.43 5.05 28.98
CA SER A 713 21.20 5.92 29.87
C SER A 713 20.73 7.38 29.89
N LEU A 714 19.71 7.73 29.09
CA LEU A 714 18.86 8.92 29.21
C LEU A 714 17.62 8.66 30.11
N ASN A 715 17.49 7.43 30.63
CA ASN A 715 16.55 7.07 31.71
C ASN A 715 17.15 6.97 33.14
N PRO A 716 18.19 7.72 33.58
CA PRO A 716 18.67 7.66 34.95
C PRO A 716 18.13 8.85 35.72
N ASP A 717 16.81 8.94 35.89
CA ASP A 717 16.20 9.73 36.95
C ASP A 717 14.81 9.17 37.21
N PHE A 718 14.72 8.29 38.21
CA PHE A 718 13.58 8.02 39.11
C PHE A 718 13.64 6.59 39.66
N ALA A 719 14.75 6.25 40.31
CA ALA A 719 14.77 5.26 41.36
C ALA A 719 15.89 5.61 42.35
N VAL A 720 15.54 6.33 43.43
CA VAL A 720 15.98 6.13 44.82
C VAL A 720 15.68 7.42 45.60
N ALA A 721 14.63 7.39 46.42
CA ALA A 721 14.51 8.20 47.63
C ALA A 721 13.52 7.51 48.59
N LEU A 722 14.02 6.55 49.37
CA LEU A 722 13.44 6.17 50.65
C LEU A 722 14.36 6.73 51.73
N PRO A 723 13.91 7.65 52.60
CA PRO A 723 14.53 7.81 53.90
C PRO A 723 13.78 6.91 54.90
N CYS A 724 14.47 5.90 55.41
CA CYS A 724 14.17 5.38 56.74
C CYS A 724 14.49 6.49 57.76
N LYS A 725 13.53 6.82 58.62
CA LYS A 725 13.79 7.20 60.00
C LYS A 725 12.71 6.63 60.92
N THR A 726 13.14 5.77 61.84
CA THR A 726 13.53 6.26 63.17
C THR A 726 14.79 7.13 63.09
#